data_AF-C5Z120-F1
#
_entry.id   AF-C5Z120-F1
#
_cell.length_a   1.000
_cell.length_b   1.000
_cell.length_c   1.000
_cell.angle_alpha   90.00
_cell.angle_beta   90.00
_cell.angle_gamma   90.00
#
_symmetry.space_group_name_H-M   'P 1'
#
loop_
_entity.id
_entity.type
_entity.pdbx_description
1 polymer ?
#
loop_
_entity_poly.entity_id
_entity_poly.type
_entity_poly.pdbx_seq_one_letter_code
_entity_poly.pdbx_strand_id
1 'polypeptide(L)'
;MKRKAQSGKSRSWWWDSHISSQNSKWLSENLEEMEKQVKQMLGLIGEGEFSAEKAEAFYEKRPLLITHVENFYRMYRALAARYDSVTGELRKNIPSSLQSYGSFGVSESDSETQCSSSPEYDMQENMPQQKQKPGPDFLDISIGSGVSSDVSKKGSERSSSSSDSDSELDEAKEENGSIFYALSQKINELEEELQEARGKLDALEEKHAHCQSDLSTNSKVAEHEEKLHISDVESNNLQKDPEERDSALESSTEVNSEKETLEAALFERKNEIEMLKGAMASAAKQFEVELAHRDLEIDKCKDELGVLSEKYLHDKSTLEDELTKLHAVIKNMEGDLEKNSQEKLQLKSRIKELEQAAHSLEYSASEIVRLQEIIRNKQEGLEKVAEEKEVLKERANEFEQLLRALEVSGTEAAKLPETIKNLEAQLERALEEKSVLEDQMKQLEQVMSESLEKHSHEQSSLTADLLKLSEANASLENKLSAVAAELMQVYADKEEESLENEKRISVLNQDIADLRRKLELLSSEKATVDDELAKLLADITTRDEKMKQMDDHLTQLQFEHAKLMAEFDTAHRSLSELRTQVSELEEEVEKQKLVISESAEGKREAIRQLCFSIEHYRSGYQELRQLLQGHRPVVMAT
;
A
#
# COMPACT_ATOMS: atom_id res chain seq x y z
N MET A 1 51.77 -17.17 -22.82
CA MET A 1 50.76 -17.60 -21.82
C MET A 1 49.56 -16.66 -21.89
N LYS A 2 48.48 -17.06 -22.57
CA LYS A 2 47.19 -16.34 -22.59
C LYS A 2 46.16 -17.26 -21.93
N ARG A 3 45.61 -16.87 -20.78
CA ARG A 3 44.44 -17.53 -20.18
C ARG A 3 43.18 -16.85 -20.69
N LYS A 4 42.33 -17.64 -21.34
CA LYS A 4 40.99 -17.31 -21.81
C LYS A 4 40.04 -17.65 -20.66
N ALA A 5 39.28 -16.69 -20.15
CA ALA A 5 38.24 -16.93 -19.16
C ALA A 5 37.02 -17.54 -19.86
N GLN A 6 36.65 -18.77 -19.48
CA GLN A 6 35.33 -19.33 -19.75
C GLN A 6 34.46 -19.06 -18.52
N SER A 7 33.41 -18.27 -18.72
CA SER A 7 32.30 -18.14 -17.77
C SER A 7 31.53 -19.45 -17.78
N GLY A 8 31.50 -20.13 -16.62
CA GLY A 8 30.61 -21.24 -16.37
C GLY A 8 29.17 -20.73 -16.31
N LYS A 9 28.38 -21.06 -17.33
CA LYS A 9 26.92 -20.99 -17.26
C LYS A 9 26.45 -22.37 -16.82
N SER A 10 26.11 -22.51 -15.55
CA SER A 10 25.38 -23.64 -15.00
C SER A 10 23.95 -23.61 -15.56
N ARG A 11 23.77 -24.09 -16.79
CA ARG A 11 22.46 -24.42 -17.34
C ARG A 11 22.07 -25.80 -16.84
N SER A 12 20.94 -25.88 -16.16
CA SER A 12 20.48 -27.06 -15.44
C SER A 12 20.25 -28.24 -16.40
N TRP A 13 21.00 -29.34 -16.20
CA TRP A 13 21.02 -30.56 -17.03
C TRP A 13 19.66 -31.24 -17.26
N TRP A 14 18.68 -31.02 -16.39
CA TRP A 14 17.35 -31.62 -16.52
C TRP A 14 16.49 -31.00 -17.61
N TRP A 15 16.61 -29.68 -17.84
CA TRP A 15 15.84 -28.96 -18.88
C TRP A 15 16.29 -29.36 -20.29
N ASP A 16 17.60 -29.56 -20.49
CA ASP A 16 18.16 -29.95 -21.80
C ASP A 16 17.79 -31.38 -22.22
N SER A 17 17.45 -32.25 -21.26
CA SER A 17 17.15 -33.66 -21.55
C SER A 17 15.67 -33.92 -21.92
N HIS A 18 14.73 -33.13 -21.40
CA HIS A 18 13.29 -33.40 -21.52
C HIS A 18 12.50 -32.42 -22.42
N ILE A 19 13.06 -31.25 -22.75
CA ILE A 19 12.41 -30.24 -23.62
C ILE A 19 13.36 -29.79 -24.74
N SER A 20 14.29 -30.65 -25.16
CA SER A 20 15.05 -30.41 -26.38
C SER A 20 14.23 -30.87 -27.60
N SER A 21 14.33 -30.12 -28.70
CA SER A 21 13.68 -30.45 -29.98
C SER A 21 14.09 -31.80 -30.57
N GLN A 22 15.10 -32.47 -29.98
CA GLN A 22 15.63 -33.76 -30.43
C GLN A 22 14.92 -34.98 -29.83
N ASN A 23 14.19 -34.85 -28.71
CA ASN A 23 13.60 -36.02 -28.01
C ASN A 23 12.07 -36.13 -28.06
N SER A 24 11.35 -35.05 -28.40
CA SER A 24 9.88 -35.06 -28.50
C SER A 24 9.43 -34.94 -29.95
N LYS A 25 9.14 -36.09 -30.58
CA LYS A 25 8.61 -36.17 -31.96
C LYS A 25 7.38 -35.29 -32.17
N TRP A 26 6.53 -35.20 -31.15
CA TRP A 26 5.31 -34.40 -31.20
C TRP A 26 5.60 -32.89 -31.21
N LEU A 27 6.59 -32.41 -30.43
CA LEU A 27 6.98 -31.00 -30.42
C LEU A 27 7.60 -30.59 -31.76
N SER A 28 8.44 -31.45 -32.34
CA SER A 28 9.02 -31.20 -33.66
C SER A 28 7.94 -31.22 -34.75
N GLU A 29 7.03 -32.20 -34.75
CA GLU A 29 5.92 -32.28 -35.72
C GLU A 29 4.97 -31.07 -35.59
N ASN A 30 4.66 -30.63 -34.37
CA ASN A 30 3.79 -29.48 -34.15
C ASN A 30 4.47 -28.16 -34.53
N LEU A 31 5.77 -28.00 -34.26
CA LEU A 31 6.53 -26.83 -34.71
C LEU A 31 6.67 -26.80 -36.23
N GLU A 32 6.89 -27.94 -36.88
CA GLU A 32 6.94 -28.05 -38.34
C GLU A 32 5.59 -27.71 -38.99
N GLU A 33 4.48 -28.20 -38.42
CA GLU A 33 3.13 -27.87 -38.92
C GLU A 33 2.77 -26.39 -38.68
N MET A 34 3.19 -25.81 -37.54
CA MET A 34 3.05 -24.37 -37.27
C MET A 34 3.88 -23.53 -38.27
N GLU A 35 5.11 -23.92 -38.55
CA GLU A 35 5.97 -23.23 -39.52
C GLU A 35 5.41 -23.32 -40.94
N LYS A 36 4.85 -24.47 -41.32
CA LYS A 36 4.15 -24.67 -42.58
C LYS A 36 2.90 -23.80 -42.72
N GLN A 37 2.09 -23.66 -41.65
CA GLN A 37 0.95 -22.74 -41.63
C GLN A 37 1.38 -21.28 -41.76
N VAL A 38 2.48 -20.87 -41.11
CA VAL A 38 3.04 -19.52 -41.24
C VAL A 38 3.53 -19.24 -42.67
N LYS A 39 4.19 -20.21 -43.32
CA LYS A 39 4.61 -20.10 -44.72
C LYS A 39 3.43 -19.99 -45.69
N GLN A 40 2.37 -20.76 -45.46
CA GLN A 40 1.13 -20.66 -46.24
C GLN A 40 0.45 -19.30 -46.04
N MET A 41 0.41 -18.79 -44.81
CA MET A 41 -0.11 -17.47 -44.46
C MET A 41 0.66 -16.33 -45.14
N LEU A 42 2.00 -16.36 -45.11
CA LEU A 42 2.85 -15.40 -45.81
C LEU A 42 2.65 -15.46 -47.33
N GLY A 43 2.48 -16.66 -47.90
CA GLY A 43 2.18 -16.84 -49.33
C GLY A 43 0.82 -16.26 -49.77
N LEU A 44 -0.16 -16.21 -48.87
CA LEU A 44 -1.47 -15.59 -49.12
C LEU A 44 -1.41 -14.06 -49.06
N ILE A 45 -0.45 -13.49 -48.32
CA ILE A 45 -0.23 -12.04 -48.20
C ILE A 45 0.60 -11.51 -49.39
N GLY A 46 1.49 -12.34 -49.94
CA GLY A 46 2.28 -12.06 -51.15
C GLY A 46 3.44 -11.09 -50.91
N GLU A 47 4.66 -11.48 -51.27
CA GLU A 47 5.83 -10.61 -51.22
C GLU A 47 5.90 -9.70 -52.46
N GLY A 48 5.94 -8.38 -52.25
CA GLY A 48 6.32 -7.38 -53.26
C GLY A 48 5.19 -6.55 -53.89
N GLU A 49 5.49 -5.24 -54.03
CA GLU A 49 4.71 -4.08 -54.53
C GLU A 49 3.22 -4.32 -54.87
N PHE A 50 2.37 -3.63 -54.11
CA PHE A 50 0.91 -3.63 -54.24
C PHE A 50 0.45 -2.89 -55.50
N SER A 51 0.28 -3.64 -56.60
CA SER A 51 -0.50 -3.16 -57.76
C SER A 51 -2.01 -3.31 -57.48
N ALA A 52 -2.83 -2.45 -58.10
CA ALA A 52 -4.29 -2.47 -57.97
C ALA A 52 -4.92 -3.83 -58.32
N GLU A 53 -4.33 -4.56 -59.27
CA GLU A 53 -4.78 -5.90 -59.70
C GLU A 53 -4.46 -7.00 -58.66
N LYS A 54 -3.42 -6.81 -57.82
CA LYS A 54 -3.09 -7.69 -56.69
C LYS A 54 -3.97 -7.43 -55.46
N ALA A 55 -4.49 -6.21 -55.30
CA ALA A 55 -5.37 -5.87 -54.18
C ALA A 55 -6.70 -6.64 -54.27
N GLU A 56 -7.26 -6.78 -55.48
CA GLU A 56 -8.47 -7.58 -55.72
C GLU A 56 -8.24 -9.07 -55.41
N ALA A 57 -7.11 -9.63 -55.86
CA ALA A 57 -6.72 -11.01 -55.56
C ALA A 57 -6.44 -11.26 -54.05
N PHE A 58 -6.01 -10.24 -53.30
CA PHE A 58 -5.84 -10.33 -51.84
C PHE A 58 -7.19 -10.38 -51.11
N TYR A 59 -8.17 -9.60 -51.55
CA TYR A 59 -9.52 -9.65 -50.97
C TYR A 59 -10.21 -11.00 -51.21
N GLU A 60 -9.98 -11.65 -52.34
CA GLU A 60 -10.45 -13.02 -52.58
C GLU A 60 -9.75 -14.08 -51.70
N LYS A 61 -8.46 -13.89 -51.39
CA LYS A 61 -7.66 -14.80 -50.54
C LYS A 61 -7.86 -14.57 -49.04
N ARG A 62 -8.49 -13.46 -48.64
CA ARG A 62 -8.70 -13.06 -47.24
C ARG A 62 -9.43 -14.11 -46.39
N PRO A 63 -10.47 -14.82 -46.85
CA PRO A 63 -11.14 -15.86 -46.05
C PRO A 63 -10.22 -17.07 -45.79
N LEU A 64 -9.39 -17.45 -46.77
CA LEU A 64 -8.41 -18.53 -46.61
C LEU A 64 -7.30 -18.15 -45.62
N LEU A 65 -6.87 -16.89 -45.66
CA LEU A 65 -5.90 -16.32 -44.73
C LEU A 65 -6.42 -16.34 -43.29
N ILE A 66 -7.66 -15.90 -43.07
CA ILE A 66 -8.32 -15.95 -41.74
C ILE A 66 -8.38 -17.39 -41.22
N THR A 67 -8.71 -18.35 -42.09
CA THR A 67 -8.77 -19.77 -41.72
C THR A 67 -7.40 -20.30 -41.26
N HIS A 68 -6.30 -19.90 -41.93
CA HIS A 68 -4.94 -20.31 -41.55
C HIS A 68 -4.51 -19.68 -40.22
N VAL A 69 -4.87 -18.41 -39.98
CA VAL A 69 -4.63 -17.72 -38.69
C VAL A 69 -5.36 -18.42 -37.54
N GLU A 70 -6.63 -18.78 -37.73
CA GLU A 70 -7.42 -19.49 -36.72
C GLU A 70 -6.85 -20.87 -36.40
N ASN A 71 -6.42 -21.62 -37.43
CA ASN A 71 -5.78 -22.91 -37.26
C ASN A 71 -4.43 -22.79 -36.54
N PHE A 72 -3.62 -21.78 -36.88
CA PHE A 72 -2.37 -21.49 -36.18
C PHE A 72 -2.61 -21.20 -34.69
N TYR A 73 -3.62 -20.37 -34.37
CA TYR A 73 -3.98 -20.07 -32.99
C TYR A 73 -4.47 -21.31 -32.22
N ARG A 74 -5.24 -22.20 -32.86
CA ARG A 74 -5.66 -23.48 -32.27
C ARG A 74 -4.48 -24.39 -31.93
N MET A 75 -3.49 -24.50 -32.83
CA MET A 75 -2.27 -25.29 -32.57
C MET A 75 -1.42 -24.69 -31.45
N TYR A 76 -1.31 -23.36 -31.39
CA TYR A 76 -0.60 -22.67 -30.32
C TYR A 76 -1.24 -22.92 -28.95
N ARG A 77 -2.56 -22.82 -28.86
CA ARG A 77 -3.33 -23.14 -27.65
C ARG A 77 -3.12 -24.59 -27.20
N ALA A 78 -3.15 -25.54 -28.13
CA ALA A 78 -2.91 -26.94 -27.82
C ALA A 78 -1.48 -27.19 -27.30
N LEU A 79 -0.50 -26.46 -27.84
CA LEU A 79 0.89 -26.51 -27.39
C LEU A 79 1.05 -25.99 -25.95
N ALA A 80 0.49 -24.81 -25.67
CA ALA A 80 0.52 -24.22 -24.34
C ALA A 80 -0.14 -25.16 -23.29
N ALA A 81 -1.31 -25.72 -23.62
CA ALA A 81 -2.01 -26.63 -22.71
C ALA A 81 -1.18 -27.89 -22.37
N ARG A 82 -0.45 -28.46 -23.34
CA ARG A 82 0.43 -29.62 -23.05
C ARG A 82 1.69 -29.22 -22.28
N TYR A 83 2.24 -28.03 -22.52
CA TYR A 83 3.35 -27.52 -21.73
C TYR A 83 2.96 -27.38 -20.25
N ASP A 84 1.77 -26.84 -19.97
CA ASP A 84 1.24 -26.72 -18.61
C ASP A 84 0.98 -28.09 -17.98
N SER A 85 0.46 -29.06 -18.75
CA SER A 85 0.27 -30.44 -18.30
C SER A 85 1.59 -31.10 -17.90
N VAL A 86 2.62 -31.00 -18.76
CA VAL A 86 3.94 -31.60 -18.50
C VAL A 86 4.64 -30.91 -17.34
N THR A 87 4.56 -29.59 -17.24
CA THR A 87 5.15 -28.83 -16.12
C THR A 87 4.39 -29.11 -14.82
N GLY A 88 3.08 -29.33 -14.89
CA GLY A 88 2.24 -29.77 -13.77
C GLY A 88 2.59 -31.18 -13.30
N GLU A 89 2.75 -32.13 -14.21
CA GLU A 89 3.17 -33.50 -13.90
C GLU A 89 4.61 -33.57 -13.36
N LEU A 90 5.51 -32.73 -13.88
CA LEU A 90 6.89 -32.64 -13.41
C LEU A 90 6.97 -32.15 -11.96
N ARG A 91 6.15 -31.17 -11.58
CA ARG A 91 6.02 -30.73 -10.18
C ARG A 91 5.49 -31.82 -9.26
N LYS A 92 4.65 -32.72 -9.77
CA LYS A 92 4.09 -33.85 -8.99
C LYS A 92 5.06 -35.03 -8.85
N ASN A 93 6.03 -35.18 -9.75
CA ASN A 93 6.93 -36.35 -9.80
C ASN A 93 8.34 -36.11 -9.23
N ILE A 94 8.63 -34.94 -8.66
CA ILE A 94 9.91 -34.70 -7.97
C ILE A 94 9.85 -35.45 -6.61
N PRO A 95 10.71 -36.44 -6.35
CA PRO A 95 10.72 -37.16 -5.09
C PRO A 95 11.08 -36.21 -3.94
N SER A 96 10.32 -36.27 -2.84
CA SER A 96 10.46 -35.42 -1.66
C SER A 96 11.87 -35.42 -1.04
N SER A 97 12.73 -36.38 -1.39
CA SER A 97 14.11 -36.50 -0.89
C SER A 97 15.13 -35.56 -1.55
N LEU A 98 14.80 -34.87 -2.65
CA LEU A 98 15.67 -33.86 -3.28
C LEU A 98 15.30 -32.42 -2.92
N GLN A 99 14.22 -32.21 -2.17
CA GLN A 99 13.85 -30.88 -1.66
C GLN A 99 14.72 -30.39 -0.50
N SER A 100 15.52 -31.26 0.14
CA SER A 100 16.27 -30.90 1.36
C SER A 100 17.72 -30.42 1.14
N TYR A 101 18.24 -30.43 -0.08
CA TYR A 101 19.59 -29.91 -0.39
C TYR A 101 19.52 -28.77 -1.41
N GLY A 102 18.77 -27.73 -1.08
CA GLY A 102 18.61 -26.55 -1.93
C GLY A 102 17.89 -25.40 -1.24
N SER A 103 18.08 -25.23 0.07
CA SER A 103 17.54 -24.08 0.81
C SER A 103 18.40 -22.83 0.55
N PHE A 104 18.18 -22.20 -0.61
CA PHE A 104 18.43 -20.78 -0.79
C PHE A 104 17.09 -20.15 -1.18
N GLY A 105 16.49 -19.41 -0.24
CA GLY A 105 15.43 -18.45 -0.49
C GLY A 105 13.99 -18.99 -0.53
N VAL A 106 13.25 -18.59 0.51
CA VAL A 106 11.78 -18.55 0.63
C VAL A 106 11.11 -19.91 0.87
N SER A 107 10.81 -20.13 2.14
CA SER A 107 9.90 -21.18 2.63
C SER A 107 8.69 -20.48 3.24
N GLU A 108 7.57 -20.47 2.52
CA GLU A 108 6.23 -20.43 3.10
C GLU A 108 5.71 -21.86 3.12
N SER A 109 5.14 -22.22 4.25
CA SER A 109 4.78 -23.58 4.65
C SER A 109 3.27 -23.71 4.55
N ASP A 110 2.78 -24.45 3.56
CA ASP A 110 1.39 -24.91 3.53
C ASP A 110 1.34 -26.41 3.79
N SER A 111 0.57 -26.80 4.82
CA SER A 111 0.10 -28.17 5.00
C SER A 111 -1.43 -28.18 5.01
N GLU A 112 -1.95 -28.73 3.92
CA GLU A 112 -3.07 -29.68 3.81
C GLU A 112 -4.45 -29.37 4.42
N THR A 113 -5.46 -29.38 3.55
CA THR A 113 -6.55 -30.36 3.70
C THR A 113 -6.84 -31.08 2.39
N GLN A 114 -6.78 -32.42 2.48
CA GLN A 114 -7.10 -33.37 1.42
C GLN A 114 -8.62 -33.45 1.21
N CYS A 115 -9.07 -33.56 -0.05
CA CYS A 115 -10.38 -34.13 -0.36
C CYS A 115 -10.19 -35.45 -1.11
N SER A 116 -10.73 -36.48 -0.46
CA SER A 116 -10.79 -37.88 -0.88
C SER A 116 -11.58 -38.09 -2.17
N SER A 117 -10.99 -38.87 -3.07
CA SER A 117 -11.60 -39.91 -3.93
C SER A 117 -13.09 -39.84 -4.27
N SER A 118 -13.40 -39.79 -5.57
CA SER A 118 -14.63 -40.36 -6.13
C SER A 118 -14.28 -41.38 -7.23
N PRO A 119 -14.95 -42.54 -7.29
CA PRO A 119 -14.88 -43.45 -8.42
C PRO A 119 -15.98 -43.16 -9.47
N GLU A 120 -15.54 -42.83 -10.67
CA GLU A 120 -15.76 -43.52 -11.96
C GLU A 120 -17.15 -44.06 -12.41
N TYR A 121 -17.40 -43.85 -13.73
CA TYR A 121 -18.40 -44.42 -14.69
C TYR A 121 -19.82 -43.79 -14.72
N ASP A 122 -20.52 -43.57 -15.85
CA ASP A 122 -20.33 -43.83 -17.29
C ASP A 122 -21.30 -42.92 -18.10
N MET A 123 -21.13 -42.87 -19.42
CA MET A 123 -21.80 -42.00 -20.41
C MET A 123 -23.31 -42.24 -20.62
N GLN A 124 -24.06 -41.22 -21.07
CA GLN A 124 -24.90 -41.31 -22.31
C GLN A 124 -25.59 -40.00 -22.77
N GLU A 125 -25.38 -39.70 -24.05
CA GLU A 125 -26.28 -39.16 -25.10
C GLU A 125 -27.69 -38.62 -24.75
N ASN A 126 -27.95 -37.35 -25.10
CA ASN A 126 -28.80 -36.95 -26.24
C ASN A 126 -29.23 -35.48 -26.16
N MET A 127 -29.02 -34.75 -27.26
CA MET A 127 -29.71 -33.49 -27.62
C MET A 127 -30.92 -33.84 -28.55
N PRO A 128 -31.80 -32.93 -29.06
CA PRO A 128 -32.01 -31.47 -28.88
C PRO A 128 -33.51 -30.98 -28.90
N GLN A 129 -33.69 -29.64 -28.98
CA GLN A 129 -34.82 -28.86 -29.59
C GLN A 129 -36.12 -28.68 -28.78
N GLN A 130 -36.98 -27.65 -28.94
CA GLN A 130 -37.02 -26.26 -29.46
C GLN A 130 -38.53 -25.86 -29.42
N LYS A 131 -38.86 -24.56 -29.38
CA LYS A 131 -40.18 -23.89 -29.65
C LYS A 131 -41.10 -23.70 -28.42
N GLN A 132 -41.88 -22.63 -28.25
CA GLN A 132 -42.18 -21.38 -28.98
C GLN A 132 -42.97 -20.45 -28.01
N LYS A 133 -42.86 -19.12 -28.20
CA LYS A 133 -43.69 -18.02 -27.64
C LYS A 133 -45.13 -18.04 -28.23
N PRO A 134 -46.18 -17.34 -27.71
CA PRO A 134 -46.22 -15.86 -27.51
C PRO A 134 -47.09 -15.29 -26.34
N GLY A 135 -46.96 -13.97 -26.08
CA GLY A 135 -47.72 -13.13 -25.12
C GLY A 135 -49.12 -12.69 -25.63
N PRO A 136 -49.80 -11.62 -25.12
CA PRO A 136 -49.23 -10.32 -24.68
C PRO A 136 -49.98 -9.55 -23.53
N ASP A 137 -49.59 -8.26 -23.37
CA ASP A 137 -50.27 -7.08 -22.81
C ASP A 137 -50.30 -6.79 -21.30
N PHE A 138 -49.66 -5.68 -20.87
CA PHE A 138 -50.32 -4.37 -20.63
C PHE A 138 -49.35 -3.37 -19.96
N LEU A 139 -49.27 -2.16 -20.52
CA LEU A 139 -48.58 -0.98 -19.99
C LEU A 139 -49.57 -0.13 -19.17
N ASP A 140 -49.13 0.52 -18.09
CA ASP A 140 -49.68 1.84 -17.75
C ASP A 140 -48.67 2.75 -17.04
N ILE A 141 -48.63 3.99 -17.50
CA ILE A 141 -47.88 5.16 -17.02
C ILE A 141 -48.96 6.15 -16.57
N SER A 142 -48.84 6.74 -15.38
CA SER A 142 -49.57 7.99 -15.13
C SER A 142 -48.89 8.95 -14.15
N ILE A 143 -48.97 10.20 -14.57
CA ILE A 143 -48.45 11.47 -14.07
C ILE A 143 -49.54 12.15 -13.22
N GLY A 144 -49.14 12.97 -12.24
CA GLY A 144 -49.98 14.04 -11.64
C GLY A 144 -49.73 14.18 -10.13
N SER A 145 -49.03 15.21 -9.64
CA SER A 145 -49.40 16.63 -9.55
C SER A 145 -50.61 16.90 -8.65
N GLY A 146 -50.37 17.64 -7.54
CA GLY A 146 -51.33 18.65 -7.08
C GLY A 146 -51.85 18.55 -5.63
N VAL A 147 -51.39 19.50 -4.80
CA VAL A 147 -52.20 20.39 -3.94
C VAL A 147 -52.68 19.90 -2.55
N SER A 148 -52.10 20.55 -1.52
CA SER A 148 -52.71 21.21 -0.33
C SER A 148 -53.38 20.32 0.74
N SER A 149 -53.38 20.59 2.05
CA SER A 149 -53.24 21.82 2.86
C SER A 149 -53.00 21.46 4.34
N ASP A 150 -52.38 22.41 5.07
CA ASP A 150 -52.58 22.83 6.47
C ASP A 150 -52.82 21.81 7.60
N VAL A 151 -52.00 21.91 8.67
CA VAL A 151 -52.44 22.32 10.02
C VAL A 151 -51.27 22.96 10.79
N SER A 152 -51.51 24.15 11.32
CA SER A 152 -50.63 24.97 12.17
C SER A 152 -50.52 24.48 13.62
N LYS A 153 -49.39 24.72 14.31
CA LYS A 153 -49.29 25.61 15.51
C LYS A 153 -47.94 25.55 16.26
N LYS A 154 -47.39 26.76 16.49
CA LYS A 154 -47.00 27.34 17.79
C LYS A 154 -45.72 26.82 18.44
N GLY A 155 -44.61 27.56 18.37
CA GLY A 155 -44.21 28.65 19.28
C GLY A 155 -42.74 28.37 19.67
N SER A 156 -41.83 29.27 20.03
CA SER A 156 -41.87 30.65 20.51
C SER A 156 -40.44 31.21 20.39
N GLU A 157 -40.32 32.42 19.85
CA GLU A 157 -39.45 33.54 20.27
C GLU A 157 -38.05 33.25 20.84
N ARG A 158 -36.99 33.81 20.21
CA ARG A 158 -36.40 35.13 20.58
C ARG A 158 -35.22 35.54 19.66
N SER A 159 -35.42 36.66 18.97
CA SER A 159 -34.52 37.73 18.48
C SER A 159 -33.00 37.46 18.32
N SER A 160 -32.45 37.55 17.10
CA SER A 160 -31.96 38.75 16.38
C SER A 160 -30.60 39.28 16.84
N SER A 161 -29.58 39.11 15.99
CA SER A 161 -28.55 40.13 15.75
C SER A 161 -28.13 40.08 14.29
N SER A 162 -28.15 41.27 13.69
CA SER A 162 -27.98 41.65 12.29
C SER A 162 -26.58 41.44 11.72
N SER A 163 -26.49 41.11 10.43
CA SER A 163 -25.79 41.96 9.46
C SER A 163 -26.20 41.58 8.04
N ASP A 164 -26.73 42.57 7.32
CA ASP A 164 -27.17 42.50 5.93
C ASP A 164 -25.98 42.40 4.97
N SER A 165 -26.12 41.57 3.93
CA SER A 165 -25.62 41.83 2.57
C SER A 165 -26.26 40.81 1.60
N ASP A 166 -27.35 41.27 0.98
CA ASP A 166 -27.94 40.85 -0.30
C ASP A 166 -26.87 40.77 -1.42
N SER A 167 -26.91 39.97 -2.48
CA SER A 167 -27.85 38.96 -3.02
C SER A 167 -27.18 38.23 -4.20
N GLU A 168 -27.56 36.95 -4.40
CA GLU A 168 -27.88 36.24 -5.68
C GLU A 168 -26.86 36.28 -6.86
N LEU A 169 -26.53 35.23 -7.64
CA LEU A 169 -26.94 33.85 -7.99
C LEU A 169 -25.61 33.18 -8.50
N ASP A 170 -25.38 31.87 -8.58
CA ASP A 170 -26.17 30.84 -9.24
C ASP A 170 -25.60 29.44 -8.94
N GLU A 171 -26.43 28.43 -9.14
CA GLU A 171 -26.29 27.01 -8.79
C GLU A 171 -25.20 26.26 -9.58
N ALA A 172 -24.37 25.47 -8.88
CA ALA A 172 -24.10 24.05 -9.17
C ALA A 172 -22.97 23.47 -8.30
N LYS A 173 -23.31 22.37 -7.59
CA LYS A 173 -22.49 21.22 -7.12
C LYS A 173 -22.58 20.94 -5.61
N GLU A 174 -23.72 20.37 -5.24
CA GLU A 174 -24.09 19.78 -3.94
C GLU A 174 -23.32 18.50 -3.55
N GLU A 175 -22.04 18.33 -3.90
CA GLU A 175 -21.27 17.13 -3.49
C GLU A 175 -20.21 17.43 -2.42
N ASN A 176 -19.76 18.68 -2.31
CA ASN A 176 -18.72 19.07 -1.36
C ASN A 176 -19.24 19.32 0.08
N GLY A 177 -20.54 19.58 0.25
CA GLY A 177 -21.12 19.77 1.58
C GLY A 177 -21.14 18.48 2.40
N SER A 178 -21.45 17.34 1.77
CA SER A 178 -21.54 16.05 2.46
C SER A 178 -20.18 15.54 2.95
N ILE A 179 -19.11 15.79 2.20
CA ILE A 179 -17.75 15.40 2.58
C ILE A 179 -17.25 16.27 3.74
N PHE A 180 -17.59 17.56 3.75
CA PHE A 180 -17.20 18.46 4.82
C PHE A 180 -17.86 18.08 6.16
N TYR A 181 -19.17 17.75 6.16
CA TYR A 181 -19.84 17.26 7.36
C TYR A 181 -19.32 15.89 7.82
N ALA A 182 -19.03 14.97 6.89
CA ALA A 182 -18.45 13.67 7.23
C ALA A 182 -17.03 13.80 7.82
N LEU A 183 -16.22 14.72 7.29
CA LEU A 183 -14.90 15.03 7.84
C LEU A 183 -14.99 15.72 9.19
N SER A 184 -15.89 16.69 9.37
CA SER A 184 -16.12 17.32 10.68
C SER A 184 -16.62 16.33 11.73
N GLN A 185 -17.45 15.36 11.33
CA GLN A 185 -17.89 14.28 12.21
C GLN A 185 -16.72 13.36 12.59
N LYS A 186 -15.85 13.01 11.63
CA LYS A 186 -14.64 12.22 11.88
C LYS A 186 -13.64 12.94 12.78
N ILE A 187 -13.51 14.26 12.62
CA ILE A 187 -12.66 15.11 13.47
C ILE A 187 -13.19 15.11 14.91
N ASN A 188 -14.50 15.28 15.10
CA ASN A 188 -15.10 15.23 16.44
C ASN A 188 -14.97 13.85 17.09
N GLU A 189 -15.15 12.75 16.35
CA GLU A 189 -14.92 11.39 16.84
C GLU A 189 -13.47 11.17 17.29
N LEU A 190 -12.51 11.65 16.50
CA LEU A 190 -11.08 11.56 16.85
C LEU A 190 -10.72 12.46 18.03
N GLU A 191 -11.36 13.63 18.17
CA GLU A 191 -11.19 14.51 19.33
C GLU A 191 -11.76 13.86 20.60
N GLU A 192 -12.91 13.18 20.54
CA GLU A 192 -13.47 12.41 21.66
C GLU A 192 -12.56 11.23 22.06
N GLU A 193 -12.06 10.45 21.10
CA GLU A 193 -11.12 9.35 21.39
C GLU A 193 -9.81 9.85 21.99
N LEU A 194 -9.29 10.98 21.53
CA LEU A 194 -8.07 11.60 22.07
C LEU A 194 -8.31 12.14 23.49
N GLN A 195 -9.49 12.69 23.75
CA GLN A 195 -9.88 13.17 25.07
C GLN A 195 -10.11 12.01 26.06
N GLU A 196 -10.65 10.89 25.59
CA GLU A 196 -10.78 9.65 26.37
C GLU A 196 -9.40 9.03 26.67
N ALA A 197 -8.49 9.00 25.69
CA ALA A 197 -7.13 8.52 25.88
C ALA A 197 -6.35 9.38 26.87
N ARG A 198 -6.53 10.71 26.84
CA ARG A 198 -5.98 11.64 27.85
C ARG A 198 -6.56 11.37 29.23
N GLY A 199 -7.87 11.18 29.36
CA GLY A 199 -8.48 10.79 30.64
C GLY A 199 -7.95 9.46 31.19
N LYS A 200 -7.66 8.49 30.33
CA LYS A 200 -7.03 7.22 30.72
C LYS A 200 -5.56 7.39 31.15
N LEU A 201 -4.83 8.31 30.53
CA LEU A 201 -3.46 8.65 30.91
C LEU A 201 -3.43 9.36 32.27
N ASP A 202 -4.29 10.35 32.48
CA ASP A 202 -4.43 11.06 33.76
C ASP A 202 -4.84 10.10 34.88
N ALA A 203 -5.74 9.15 34.62
CA ALA A 203 -6.13 8.12 35.58
C ALA A 203 -5.00 7.12 35.89
N LEU A 204 -4.09 6.85 34.95
CA LEU A 204 -2.89 6.04 35.19
C LEU A 204 -1.83 6.84 35.95
N GLU A 205 -1.70 8.13 35.68
CA GLU A 205 -0.78 9.04 36.37
C GLU A 205 -1.24 9.28 37.83
N GLU A 206 -2.55 9.38 38.08
CA GLU A 206 -3.13 9.43 39.43
C GLU A 206 -2.94 8.10 40.18
N LYS A 207 -3.10 6.95 39.51
CA LYS A 207 -2.77 5.63 40.09
C LYS A 207 -1.28 5.48 40.40
N HIS A 208 -0.42 6.03 39.55
CA HIS A 208 1.03 6.03 39.77
C HIS A 208 1.41 6.95 40.95
N ALA A 209 0.79 8.13 41.08
CA ALA A 209 0.95 9.00 42.24
C ALA A 209 0.43 8.35 43.53
N HIS A 210 -0.64 7.55 43.46
CA HIS A 210 -1.17 6.78 44.59
C HIS A 210 -0.21 5.67 45.05
N CYS A 211 0.36 4.89 44.12
CA CYS A 211 1.38 3.90 44.45
C CYS A 211 2.69 4.53 44.97
N GLN A 212 3.03 5.75 44.54
CA GLN A 212 4.22 6.47 45.05
C GLN A 212 4.01 7.05 46.45
N SER A 213 2.76 7.38 46.83
CA SER A 213 2.39 7.76 48.20
C SER A 213 2.48 6.58 49.18
N ASP A 214 2.12 5.38 48.75
CA ASP A 214 2.20 4.18 49.59
C ASP A 214 3.65 3.75 49.90
N LEU A 215 4.59 4.08 49.02
CA LEU A 215 6.04 3.90 49.27
C LEU A 215 6.63 4.92 50.27
N SER A 216 5.96 6.06 50.49
CA SER A 216 6.43 7.13 51.39
C SER A 216 5.92 6.98 52.84
N THR A 217 5.00 6.07 53.12
CA THR A 217 4.47 5.83 54.48
C THR A 217 5.26 4.80 55.31
N ASN A 218 6.47 4.43 54.88
CA ASN A 218 7.40 3.62 55.66
C ASN A 218 8.17 4.43 56.75
N SER A 219 7.48 5.35 57.41
CA SER A 219 7.97 6.06 58.61
C SER A 219 7.83 5.25 59.91
N LYS A 220 7.52 3.95 59.83
CA LYS A 220 7.37 3.07 61.02
C LYS A 220 8.46 2.01 61.19
N VAL A 221 9.50 2.04 60.37
CA VAL A 221 10.68 1.15 60.54
C VAL A 221 11.75 1.79 61.43
N ALA A 222 11.68 3.10 61.70
CA ALA A 222 12.65 3.82 62.54
C ALA A 222 12.38 3.74 64.06
N GLU A 223 11.23 3.24 64.52
CA GLU A 223 10.91 3.13 65.96
C GLU A 223 11.22 1.76 66.59
N HIS A 224 11.80 0.82 65.83
CA HIS A 224 12.17 -0.51 66.36
C HIS A 224 13.67 -0.84 66.34
N GLU A 225 14.54 0.07 65.89
CA GLU A 225 15.99 -0.09 66.03
C GLU A 225 16.57 0.46 67.35
N GLU A 226 15.77 1.16 68.18
CA GLU A 226 16.15 1.64 69.52
C GLU A 226 15.65 0.72 70.65
N LYS A 227 15.54 -0.59 70.43
CA LYS A 227 15.23 -1.58 71.49
C LYS A 227 16.03 -2.89 71.38
N LEU A 228 17.17 -2.88 70.69
CA LEU A 228 18.10 -4.01 70.61
C LEU A 228 19.45 -3.73 71.28
N HIS A 229 19.49 -2.82 72.27
CA HIS A 229 20.69 -2.54 73.06
C HIS A 229 20.45 -2.50 74.60
N ILE A 230 19.28 -2.94 75.08
CA ILE A 230 18.96 -3.03 76.53
C ILE A 230 18.53 -4.46 76.90
N SER A 231 19.23 -5.48 76.38
CA SER A 231 19.04 -6.86 76.83
C SER A 231 20.32 -7.71 76.75
N ASP A 232 21.49 -7.08 76.89
CA ASP A 232 22.78 -7.79 77.05
C ASP A 232 23.45 -7.53 78.42
N VAL A 233 22.76 -6.84 79.35
CA VAL A 233 23.31 -6.55 80.69
C VAL A 233 22.48 -7.17 81.83
N GLU A 234 21.36 -7.83 81.54
CA GLU A 234 20.46 -8.40 82.58
C GLU A 234 20.43 -9.94 82.64
N SER A 235 21.53 -10.60 82.24
CA SER A 235 21.73 -12.04 82.47
C SER A 235 22.95 -12.36 83.36
N ASN A 236 23.44 -11.39 84.14
CA ASN A 236 24.50 -11.59 85.13
C ASN A 236 24.07 -11.13 86.53
N ASN A 237 22.95 -11.62 87.04
CA ASN A 237 22.68 -11.60 88.48
C ASN A 237 21.56 -12.57 88.83
N LEU A 238 21.96 -13.77 89.26
CA LEU A 238 21.41 -14.57 90.38
C LEU A 238 21.87 -16.02 90.19
N GLN A 239 23.17 -16.25 90.38
CA GLN A 239 23.67 -17.57 90.72
C GLN A 239 24.11 -17.52 92.18
N LYS A 240 23.14 -17.79 93.06
CA LYS A 240 23.31 -17.98 94.48
C LYS A 240 23.08 -19.47 94.76
N ASP A 241 24.09 -20.08 95.38
CA ASP A 241 24.11 -21.33 96.15
C ASP A 241 23.61 -22.64 95.47
N PRO A 242 24.43 -23.70 95.45
CA PRO A 242 24.08 -25.00 94.89
C PRO A 242 23.68 -26.00 96.00
N GLU A 243 22.40 -26.27 96.17
CA GLU A 243 21.93 -27.50 96.83
C GLU A 243 20.70 -28.04 96.09
N GLU A 244 20.60 -29.37 96.03
CA GLU A 244 19.62 -30.21 95.30
C GLU A 244 19.94 -30.52 93.82
N ARG A 245 20.99 -31.32 93.64
CA ARG A 245 20.91 -32.44 92.69
C ARG A 245 20.22 -33.60 93.42
N ASP A 246 19.31 -34.29 92.74
CA ASP A 246 19.30 -35.76 92.60
C ASP A 246 17.92 -36.26 92.14
N SER A 247 17.62 -36.16 90.83
CA SER A 247 16.68 -37.04 90.08
C SER A 247 16.51 -36.73 88.58
N ALA A 248 17.30 -35.84 87.95
CA ALA A 248 17.13 -35.49 86.53
C ALA A 248 18.44 -35.54 85.70
N LEU A 249 19.40 -36.38 86.07
CA LEU A 249 20.74 -36.39 85.47
C LEU A 249 20.89 -37.32 84.24
N GLU A 250 19.85 -38.06 83.86
CA GLU A 250 19.89 -38.99 82.71
C GLU A 250 19.12 -38.46 81.48
N SER A 251 18.14 -37.56 81.66
CA SER A 251 17.45 -36.89 80.54
C SER A 251 18.13 -35.60 80.08
N SER A 252 19.09 -35.07 80.84
CA SER A 252 19.76 -33.80 80.53
C SER A 252 20.96 -33.95 79.58
N THR A 253 21.60 -35.12 79.54
CA THR A 253 22.70 -35.40 78.60
C THR A 253 22.21 -35.65 77.18
N GLU A 254 21.04 -36.27 77.02
CA GLU A 254 20.42 -36.53 75.71
C GLU A 254 19.90 -35.22 75.09
N VAL A 255 19.15 -34.42 75.86
CA VAL A 255 18.68 -33.08 75.43
C VAL A 255 19.83 -32.12 75.12
N ASN A 256 20.95 -32.19 75.86
CA ASN A 256 22.12 -31.38 75.53
C ASN A 256 22.82 -31.83 74.25
N SER A 257 22.89 -33.14 73.98
CA SER A 257 23.43 -33.64 72.70
C SER A 257 22.54 -33.27 71.51
N GLU A 258 21.22 -33.34 71.66
CA GLU A 258 20.26 -32.91 70.62
C GLU A 258 20.36 -31.40 70.39
N LYS A 259 20.50 -30.59 71.45
CA LYS A 259 20.71 -29.15 71.35
C LYS A 259 22.00 -28.81 70.59
N GLU A 260 23.11 -29.47 70.89
CA GLU A 260 24.38 -29.28 70.16
C GLU A 260 24.23 -29.65 68.67
N THR A 261 23.50 -30.73 68.36
CA THR A 261 23.24 -31.10 66.94
C THR A 261 22.35 -30.09 66.22
N LEU A 262 21.34 -29.52 66.89
CA LEU A 262 20.49 -28.48 66.32
C LEU A 262 21.24 -27.16 66.14
N GLU A 263 22.12 -26.79 67.09
CA GLU A 263 22.97 -25.60 66.95
C GLU A 263 23.96 -25.74 65.78
N ALA A 264 24.55 -26.92 65.58
CA ALA A 264 25.37 -27.21 64.42
C ALA A 264 24.58 -27.10 63.10
N ALA A 265 23.36 -27.66 63.05
CA ALA A 265 22.50 -27.56 61.88
C ALA A 265 22.03 -26.11 61.60
N LEU A 266 21.73 -25.32 62.64
CA LEU A 266 21.40 -23.90 62.50
C LEU A 266 22.60 -23.09 62.01
N PHE A 267 23.81 -23.41 62.46
CA PHE A 267 25.03 -22.77 61.97
C PHE A 267 25.28 -23.08 60.49
N GLU A 268 25.08 -24.32 60.06
CA GLU A 268 25.16 -24.70 58.63
C GLU A 268 24.12 -23.97 57.79
N ARG A 269 22.85 -23.92 58.23
CA ARG A 269 21.79 -23.18 57.53
C ARG A 269 22.06 -21.68 57.46
N LYS A 270 22.62 -21.09 58.52
CA LYS A 270 23.04 -19.69 58.54
C LYS A 270 24.13 -19.42 57.49
N ASN A 271 25.13 -20.29 57.40
CA ASN A 271 26.18 -20.18 56.39
C ASN A 271 25.63 -20.36 54.96
N GLU A 272 24.68 -21.28 54.77
CA GLU A 272 24.00 -21.47 53.48
C GLU A 272 23.18 -20.24 53.07
N ILE A 273 22.46 -19.61 54.00
CA ILE A 273 21.75 -18.34 53.77
C ILE A 273 22.72 -17.22 53.41
N GLU A 274 23.85 -17.10 54.11
CA GLU A 274 24.88 -16.09 53.81
C GLU A 274 25.46 -16.27 52.40
N MET A 275 25.74 -17.53 52.02
CA MET A 275 26.20 -17.88 50.67
C MET A 275 25.15 -17.58 49.59
N LEU A 276 23.89 -17.94 49.83
CA LEU A 276 22.78 -17.63 48.91
C LEU A 276 22.55 -16.12 48.78
N LYS A 277 22.68 -15.37 49.86
CA LYS A 277 22.60 -13.90 49.86
C LYS A 277 23.72 -13.28 49.01
N GLY A 278 24.95 -13.80 49.13
CA GLY A 278 26.08 -13.41 48.29
C GLY A 278 25.87 -13.74 46.81
N ALA A 279 25.30 -14.92 46.51
CA ALA A 279 24.94 -15.32 45.15
C ALA A 279 23.83 -14.42 44.56
N MET A 280 22.79 -14.11 45.35
CA MET A 280 21.69 -13.24 44.95
C MET A 280 22.18 -11.81 44.68
N ALA A 281 23.06 -11.27 45.53
CA ALA A 281 23.68 -9.97 45.30
C ALA A 281 24.55 -9.94 44.04
N SER A 282 25.27 -11.03 43.75
CA SER A 282 26.07 -11.17 42.53
C SER A 282 25.20 -11.25 41.27
N ALA A 283 24.09 -12.00 41.32
CA ALA A 283 23.12 -12.08 40.24
C ALA A 283 22.44 -10.73 40.00
N ALA A 284 22.04 -10.01 41.05
CA ALA A 284 21.47 -8.67 40.95
C ALA A 284 22.43 -7.70 40.23
N LYS A 285 23.72 -7.74 40.57
CA LYS A 285 24.74 -6.92 39.93
C LYS A 285 24.98 -7.28 38.46
N GLN A 286 24.82 -8.56 38.09
CA GLN A 286 24.89 -8.98 36.70
C GLN A 286 23.71 -8.45 35.88
N PHE A 287 22.49 -8.54 36.41
CA PHE A 287 21.31 -7.97 35.75
C PHE A 287 21.39 -6.45 35.62
N GLU A 288 21.94 -5.75 36.62
CA GLU A 288 22.15 -4.31 36.55
C GLU A 288 23.08 -3.92 35.39
N VAL A 289 24.16 -4.68 35.18
CA VAL A 289 25.08 -4.49 34.04
C VAL A 289 24.40 -4.82 32.71
N GLU A 290 23.58 -5.89 32.65
CA GLU A 290 22.88 -6.26 31.43
C GLU A 290 21.79 -5.25 31.05
N LEU A 291 21.07 -4.70 32.02
CA LEU A 291 20.11 -3.61 31.80
C LEU A 291 20.82 -2.37 31.26
N ALA A 292 21.93 -1.94 31.87
CA ALA A 292 22.71 -0.81 31.37
C ALA A 292 23.25 -1.04 29.95
N HIS A 293 23.61 -2.29 29.60
CA HIS A 293 24.02 -2.63 28.25
C HIS A 293 22.87 -2.53 27.24
N ARG A 294 21.67 -3.00 27.61
CA ARG A 294 20.47 -2.93 26.78
C ARG A 294 19.99 -1.49 26.60
N ASP A 295 20.05 -0.65 27.64
CA ASP A 295 19.76 0.77 27.54
C ASP A 295 20.69 1.47 26.53
N LEU A 296 21.98 1.13 26.54
CA LEU A 296 22.94 1.67 25.57
C LEU A 296 22.68 1.19 24.14
N GLU A 297 22.19 -0.04 23.94
CA GLU A 297 21.74 -0.53 22.63
C GLU A 297 20.48 0.19 22.16
N ILE A 298 19.52 0.45 23.06
CA ILE A 298 18.32 1.24 22.76
C ILE A 298 18.70 2.65 22.33
N ASP A 299 19.63 3.30 23.03
CA ASP A 299 20.11 4.64 22.69
C ASP A 299 20.77 4.66 21.30
N LYS A 300 21.58 3.65 20.95
CA LYS A 300 22.14 3.52 19.60
C LYS A 300 21.06 3.35 18.54
N CYS A 301 20.09 2.47 18.76
CA CYS A 301 18.99 2.28 17.82
C CYS A 301 18.17 3.57 17.67
N LYS A 302 17.99 4.35 18.74
CA LYS A 302 17.29 5.63 18.72
C LYS A 302 18.06 6.68 17.92
N ASP A 303 19.38 6.76 18.07
CA ASP A 303 20.24 7.65 17.28
C ASP A 303 20.22 7.28 15.79
N GLU A 304 20.31 5.98 15.47
CA GLU A 304 20.21 5.48 14.09
C GLU A 304 18.84 5.79 13.46
N LEU A 305 17.76 5.60 14.22
CA LEU A 305 16.41 5.97 13.81
C LEU A 305 16.28 7.48 13.57
N GLY A 306 16.89 8.30 14.42
CA GLY A 306 16.94 9.75 14.26
C GLY A 306 17.62 10.17 12.95
N VAL A 307 18.80 9.61 12.66
CA VAL A 307 19.54 9.86 11.42
C VAL A 307 18.74 9.40 10.19
N LEU A 308 18.08 8.24 10.25
CA LEU A 308 17.23 7.76 9.15
C LEU A 308 16.00 8.65 8.95
N SER A 309 15.38 9.13 10.01
CA SER A 309 14.24 10.06 9.96
C SER A 309 14.63 11.39 9.32
N GLU A 310 15.78 11.95 9.69
CA GLU A 310 16.30 13.19 9.06
C GLU A 310 16.57 13.00 7.57
N LYS A 311 17.19 11.87 7.17
CA LYS A 311 17.40 11.55 5.75
C LYS A 311 16.07 11.44 5.00
N TYR A 312 15.11 10.72 5.58
CA TYR A 312 13.77 10.60 4.99
C TYR A 312 13.09 11.96 4.81
N LEU A 313 13.17 12.86 5.81
CA LEU A 313 12.64 14.21 5.71
C LEU A 313 13.35 15.04 4.63
N HIS A 314 14.68 14.89 4.51
CA HIS A 314 15.44 15.56 3.47
C HIS A 314 15.04 15.07 2.07
N ASP A 315 14.98 13.74 1.87
CA ASP A 315 14.56 13.13 0.60
C ASP A 315 13.10 13.48 0.26
N LYS A 316 12.22 13.54 1.25
CA LYS A 316 10.85 14.01 1.07
C LYS A 316 10.83 15.46 0.58
N SER A 317 11.60 16.34 1.22
CA SER A 317 11.68 17.76 0.84
C SER A 317 12.23 17.95 -0.58
N THR A 318 13.24 17.17 -0.98
CA THR A 318 13.81 17.27 -2.33
C THR A 318 12.83 16.78 -3.39
N LEU A 319 12.09 15.70 -3.12
CA LEU A 319 11.02 15.23 -3.99
C LEU A 319 9.86 16.23 -4.10
N GLU A 320 9.47 16.88 -3.00
CA GLU A 320 8.48 17.96 -3.00
C GLU A 320 8.95 19.13 -3.87
N ASP A 321 10.21 19.54 -3.75
CA ASP A 321 10.81 20.57 -4.60
C ASP A 321 10.83 20.18 -6.08
N GLU A 322 11.14 18.93 -6.42
CA GLU A 322 11.07 18.42 -7.80
C GLU A 322 9.65 18.40 -8.34
N LEU A 323 8.66 18.00 -7.53
CA LEU A 323 7.25 18.05 -7.89
C LEU A 323 6.77 19.49 -8.15
N THR A 324 7.23 20.47 -7.36
CA THR A 324 6.89 21.88 -7.62
C THR A 324 7.50 22.40 -8.93
N LYS A 325 8.74 22.01 -9.25
CA LYS A 325 9.39 22.35 -10.52
C LYS A 325 8.66 21.73 -11.71
N LEU A 326 8.29 20.45 -11.62
CA LEU A 326 7.53 19.76 -12.67
C LEU A 326 6.16 20.41 -12.87
N HIS A 327 5.44 20.76 -11.80
CA HIS A 327 4.18 21.50 -11.92
C HIS A 327 4.36 22.85 -12.61
N ALA A 328 5.45 23.58 -12.33
CA ALA A 328 5.74 24.84 -13.01
C ALA A 328 5.99 24.65 -14.51
N VAL A 329 6.70 23.59 -14.91
CA VAL A 329 6.91 23.23 -16.33
C VAL A 329 5.58 22.88 -17.00
N ILE A 330 4.74 22.06 -16.37
CA ILE A 330 3.41 21.70 -16.88
C ILE A 330 2.57 22.95 -17.11
N LYS A 331 2.52 23.87 -16.13
CA LYS A 331 1.79 25.13 -16.25
C LYS A 331 2.28 26.00 -17.42
N ASN A 332 3.59 26.01 -17.67
CA ASN A 332 4.14 26.72 -18.83
C ASN A 332 3.73 26.06 -20.15
N MET A 333 3.79 24.72 -20.22
CA MET A 333 3.35 23.97 -21.40
C MET A 333 1.85 24.16 -21.69
N GLU A 334 1.02 24.23 -20.66
CA GLU A 334 -0.42 24.56 -20.79
C GLU A 334 -0.60 25.95 -21.40
N GLY A 335 0.17 26.95 -20.95
CA GLY A 335 0.17 28.30 -21.52
C GLY A 335 0.60 28.33 -22.99
N ASP A 336 1.65 27.58 -23.34
CA ASP A 336 2.11 27.44 -24.73
C ASP A 336 1.08 26.73 -25.61
N LEU A 337 0.37 25.73 -25.06
CA LEU A 337 -0.71 25.02 -25.76
C LEU A 337 -1.89 25.96 -26.06
N GLU A 338 -2.29 26.79 -25.10
CA GLU A 338 -3.35 27.78 -25.28
C GLU A 338 -2.96 28.81 -26.35
N LYS A 339 -1.72 29.30 -26.30
CA LYS A 339 -1.20 30.22 -27.33
C LYS A 339 -1.22 29.58 -28.72
N ASN A 340 -0.77 28.33 -28.84
CA ASN A 340 -0.79 27.60 -30.11
C ASN A 340 -2.23 27.33 -30.61
N SER A 341 -3.17 27.07 -29.69
CA SER A 341 -4.60 26.97 -30.00
C SER A 341 -5.15 28.28 -30.57
N GLN A 342 -4.77 29.41 -29.98
CA GLN A 342 -5.15 30.73 -30.47
C GLN A 342 -4.55 31.04 -31.85
N GLU A 343 -3.25 30.75 -32.06
CA GLU A 343 -2.59 30.90 -33.36
C GLU A 343 -3.25 30.02 -34.43
N LYS A 344 -3.62 28.78 -34.10
CA LYS A 344 -4.37 27.88 -34.99
C LYS A 344 -5.72 28.46 -35.40
N LEU A 345 -6.45 29.10 -34.48
CA LEU A 345 -7.72 29.77 -34.80
C LEU A 345 -7.51 30.96 -35.76
N GLN A 346 -6.47 31.76 -35.53
CA GLN A 346 -6.10 32.88 -36.42
C GLN A 346 -5.67 32.41 -37.81
N LEU A 347 -4.89 31.33 -37.90
CA LEU A 347 -4.52 30.72 -39.18
C LEU A 347 -5.77 30.21 -39.91
N LYS A 348 -6.71 29.60 -39.19
CA LYS A 348 -7.97 29.12 -39.77
C LYS A 348 -8.82 30.26 -40.35
N SER A 349 -8.92 31.41 -39.67
CA SER A 349 -9.61 32.58 -40.23
C SER A 349 -8.88 33.12 -41.46
N ARG A 350 -7.54 33.16 -41.43
CA ARG A 350 -6.74 33.65 -42.55
C ARG A 350 -6.84 32.75 -43.78
N ILE A 351 -6.88 31.43 -43.60
CA ILE A 351 -7.12 30.46 -44.69
C ILE A 351 -8.48 30.72 -45.32
N LYS A 352 -9.53 30.91 -44.52
CA LYS A 352 -10.88 31.20 -45.03
C LYS A 352 -10.93 32.50 -45.86
N GLU A 353 -10.21 33.53 -45.45
CA GLU A 353 -10.08 34.78 -46.23
C GLU A 353 -9.35 34.54 -47.56
N LEU A 354 -8.26 33.77 -47.54
CA LEU A 354 -7.51 33.44 -48.76
C LEU A 354 -8.34 32.60 -49.73
N GLU A 355 -9.14 31.64 -49.25
CA GLU A 355 -10.08 30.86 -50.06
C GLU A 355 -11.13 31.76 -50.74
N GLN A 356 -11.67 32.74 -50.00
CA GLN A 356 -12.60 33.72 -50.56
C GLN A 356 -11.94 34.60 -51.62
N ALA A 357 -10.71 35.05 -51.37
CA ALA A 357 -9.95 35.83 -52.34
C ALA A 357 -9.65 35.00 -53.60
N ALA A 358 -9.26 33.74 -53.45
CA ALA A 358 -9.01 32.83 -54.55
C ALA A 358 -10.26 32.62 -55.43
N HIS A 359 -11.43 32.39 -54.82
CA HIS A 359 -12.69 32.31 -55.56
C HIS A 359 -13.05 33.59 -56.32
N SER A 360 -12.77 34.77 -55.73
CA SER A 360 -12.98 36.04 -56.43
C SER A 360 -12.05 36.22 -57.63
N LEU A 361 -10.82 35.73 -57.50
CA LEU A 361 -9.80 35.80 -58.53
C LEU A 361 -10.10 34.81 -59.66
N GLU A 362 -10.58 33.61 -59.35
CA GLU A 362 -11.09 32.62 -60.30
C GLU A 362 -12.30 33.14 -61.10
N TYR A 363 -13.22 33.85 -60.43
CA TYR A 363 -14.33 34.52 -61.11
C TYR A 363 -13.84 35.60 -62.09
N SER A 364 -12.89 36.44 -61.68
CA SER A 364 -12.32 37.46 -62.56
C SER A 364 -11.50 36.86 -63.72
N ALA A 365 -10.76 35.78 -63.49
CA ALA A 365 -10.06 35.03 -64.54
C ALA A 365 -11.05 34.45 -65.56
N SER A 366 -12.18 33.91 -65.10
CA SER A 366 -13.26 33.41 -65.97
C SER A 366 -13.85 34.53 -66.84
N GLU A 367 -14.04 35.72 -66.27
CA GLU A 367 -14.52 36.89 -67.03
C GLU A 367 -13.48 37.38 -68.05
N ILE A 368 -12.19 37.33 -67.72
CA ILE A 368 -11.11 37.66 -68.67
C ILE A 368 -11.16 36.70 -69.87
N VAL A 369 -11.31 35.40 -69.66
CA VAL A 369 -11.43 34.42 -70.75
C VAL A 369 -12.65 34.73 -71.63
N ARG A 370 -13.79 35.07 -71.02
CA ARG A 370 -15.00 35.48 -71.76
C ARG A 370 -14.76 36.74 -72.59
N LEU A 371 -14.05 37.73 -72.06
CA LEU A 371 -13.70 38.95 -72.78
C LEU A 371 -12.70 38.68 -73.92
N GLN A 372 -11.71 37.82 -73.70
CA GLN A 372 -10.78 37.37 -74.75
C GLN A 372 -11.53 36.70 -75.91
N GLU A 373 -12.55 35.90 -75.60
CA GLU A 373 -13.40 35.27 -76.62
C GLU A 373 -14.16 36.30 -77.47
N ILE A 374 -14.70 37.34 -76.83
CA ILE A 374 -15.38 38.43 -77.54
C ILE A 374 -14.39 39.19 -78.43
N ILE A 375 -13.19 39.49 -77.93
CA ILE A 375 -12.14 40.16 -78.70
C ILE A 375 -11.76 39.33 -79.94
N ARG A 376 -11.56 38.02 -79.77
CA ARG A 376 -11.26 37.08 -80.86
C ARG A 376 -12.33 37.10 -81.94
N ASN A 377 -13.60 37.01 -81.56
CA ASN A 377 -14.73 37.07 -82.50
C ASN A 377 -14.83 38.43 -83.21
N LYS A 378 -14.49 39.53 -82.54
CA LYS A 378 -14.44 40.87 -83.15
C LYS A 378 -13.27 41.03 -84.12
N GLN A 379 -12.10 40.46 -83.82
CA GLN A 379 -10.96 40.44 -84.72
C GLN A 379 -11.26 39.65 -86.00
N GLU A 380 -11.88 38.47 -85.88
CA GLU A 380 -12.30 37.68 -87.05
C GLU A 380 -13.29 38.47 -87.93
N GLY A 381 -14.23 39.19 -87.32
CA GLY A 381 -15.15 40.07 -88.06
C GLY A 381 -14.44 41.24 -88.76
N LEU A 382 -13.44 41.84 -88.12
CA LEU A 382 -12.62 42.91 -88.70
C LEU A 382 -11.79 42.41 -89.89
N GLU A 383 -11.25 41.20 -89.81
CA GLU A 383 -10.49 40.58 -90.89
C GLU A 383 -11.37 40.32 -92.12
N LYS A 384 -12.60 39.80 -91.92
CA LYS A 384 -13.59 39.67 -93.01
C LYS A 384 -13.94 41.00 -93.67
N VAL A 385 -14.11 42.07 -92.88
CA VAL A 385 -14.35 43.43 -93.42
C VAL A 385 -13.12 43.96 -94.17
N ALA A 386 -11.91 43.65 -93.72
CA ALA A 386 -10.69 44.00 -94.42
C ALA A 386 -10.56 43.27 -95.76
N GLU A 387 -10.91 41.97 -95.80
CA GLU A 387 -10.99 41.19 -97.04
C GLU A 387 -12.02 41.78 -98.02
N GLU A 388 -13.24 42.10 -97.55
CA GLU A 388 -14.27 42.76 -98.37
C GLU A 388 -13.79 44.10 -98.92
N LYS A 389 -13.06 44.88 -98.12
CA LYS A 389 -12.49 46.17 -98.53
C LYS A 389 -11.46 45.99 -99.65
N GLU A 390 -10.57 45.00 -99.58
CA GLU A 390 -9.60 44.75 -100.65
C GLU A 390 -10.30 44.28 -101.94
N VAL A 391 -11.34 43.45 -101.86
CA VAL A 391 -12.18 43.09 -103.02
C VAL A 391 -12.83 44.32 -103.66
N LEU A 392 -13.37 45.25 -102.85
CA LEU A 392 -13.93 46.50 -103.37
C LEU A 392 -12.88 47.39 -104.02
N LYS A 393 -11.66 47.40 -103.50
CA LYS A 393 -10.54 48.15 -104.04
C LYS A 393 -10.05 47.56 -105.38
N GLU A 394 -9.99 46.24 -105.50
CA GLU A 394 -9.71 45.57 -106.79
C GLU A 394 -10.76 45.95 -107.83
N ARG A 395 -12.05 45.91 -107.45
CA ARG A 395 -13.14 46.34 -108.33
C ARG A 395 -13.06 47.81 -108.70
N ALA A 396 -12.63 48.69 -107.79
CA ALA A 396 -12.40 50.10 -108.08
C ALA A 396 -11.23 50.29 -109.06
N ASN A 397 -10.15 49.53 -108.91
CA ASN A 397 -9.01 49.54 -109.84
C ASN A 397 -9.41 49.03 -111.23
N GLU A 398 -10.28 48.02 -111.33
CA GLU A 398 -10.86 47.56 -112.60
C GLU A 398 -11.68 48.67 -113.27
N PHE A 399 -12.53 49.38 -112.50
CA PHE A 399 -13.25 50.54 -113.00
C PHE A 399 -12.31 51.65 -113.49
N GLU A 400 -11.21 51.90 -112.77
CA GLU A 400 -10.21 52.89 -113.17
C GLU A 400 -9.44 52.48 -114.43
N GLN A 401 -9.16 51.18 -114.62
CA GLN A 401 -8.59 50.64 -115.85
C GLN A 401 -9.56 50.75 -117.04
N LEU A 402 -10.86 50.56 -116.81
CA LEU A 402 -11.89 50.80 -117.83
C LEU A 402 -12.01 52.29 -118.19
N LEU A 403 -11.87 53.19 -117.23
CA LEU A 403 -11.80 54.63 -117.47
C LEU A 403 -10.53 55.01 -118.26
N ARG A 404 -9.37 54.43 -117.93
CA ARG A 404 -8.12 54.60 -118.70
C ARG A 404 -8.24 54.06 -120.14
N ALA A 405 -8.93 52.94 -120.35
CA ALA A 405 -9.19 52.41 -121.69
C ALA A 405 -10.15 53.30 -122.50
N LEU A 406 -11.10 53.97 -121.83
CA LEU A 406 -12.01 54.93 -122.43
C LEU A 406 -11.29 56.24 -122.82
N GLU A 407 -10.37 56.73 -121.99
CA GLU A 407 -9.53 57.91 -122.26
C GLU A 407 -8.56 57.71 -123.44
N VAL A 408 -7.97 56.51 -123.59
CA VAL A 408 -7.07 56.19 -124.72
C VAL A 408 -7.83 56.09 -126.07
N SER A 409 -9.15 55.90 -126.04
CA SER A 409 -10.00 55.92 -127.25
C SER A 409 -10.52 57.31 -127.63
N GLY A 410 -10.22 58.34 -126.83
CA GLY A 410 -10.97 59.59 -126.83
C GLY A 410 -10.13 60.85 -126.78
N THR A 411 -8.99 60.94 -127.48
CA THR A 411 -8.55 62.13 -128.26
C THR A 411 -7.05 62.08 -128.61
N GLU A 412 -6.77 61.55 -129.79
CA GLU A 412 -5.86 62.22 -130.71
C GLU A 412 -6.39 63.64 -131.00
N ALA A 413 -5.48 64.62 -131.04
CA ALA A 413 -5.68 66.02 -131.42
C ALA A 413 -6.03 67.04 -130.30
N ALA A 414 -4.95 67.70 -129.86
CA ALA A 414 -4.84 69.08 -129.37
C ALA A 414 -4.96 69.33 -127.86
N LYS A 415 -3.81 69.28 -127.16
CA LYS A 415 -3.33 70.29 -126.16
C LYS A 415 -2.08 69.78 -125.40
N LEU A 416 -0.95 69.68 -126.10
CA LEU A 416 0.35 69.26 -125.56
C LEU A 416 1.21 70.34 -124.82
N PRO A 417 0.91 71.66 -124.83
CA PRO A 417 1.75 72.62 -124.08
C PRO A 417 1.34 72.90 -122.61
N GLU A 418 0.09 72.65 -122.19
CA GLU A 418 -0.39 72.95 -120.82
C GLU A 418 -0.13 71.81 -119.82
N THR A 419 0.02 70.59 -120.31
CA THR A 419 0.24 69.38 -119.49
C THR A 419 1.67 69.28 -118.94
N ILE A 420 2.66 69.81 -119.67
CA ILE A 420 4.07 69.80 -119.24
C ILE A 420 4.26 70.64 -117.97
N LYS A 421 3.61 71.81 -117.88
CA LYS A 421 3.70 72.70 -116.72
C LYS A 421 2.97 72.17 -115.48
N ASN A 422 1.91 71.36 -115.66
CA ASN A 422 1.19 70.70 -114.56
C ASN A 422 1.94 69.45 -114.07
N LEU A 423 2.63 68.73 -114.96
CA LEU A 423 3.45 67.56 -114.60
C LEU A 423 4.73 67.94 -113.85
N GLU A 424 5.36 69.07 -114.16
CA GLU A 424 6.50 69.61 -113.39
C GLU A 424 6.08 69.97 -111.95
N ALA A 425 4.92 70.60 -111.76
CA ALA A 425 4.39 70.95 -110.45
C ALA A 425 3.82 69.75 -109.65
N GLN A 426 3.61 68.60 -110.30
CA GLN A 426 3.25 67.33 -109.65
C GLN A 426 4.50 66.51 -109.29
N LEU A 427 5.58 66.62 -110.07
CA LEU A 427 6.85 65.98 -109.76
C LEU A 427 7.53 66.60 -108.53
N GLU A 428 7.48 67.93 -108.37
CA GLU A 428 8.02 68.63 -107.19
C GLU A 428 7.27 68.20 -105.90
N ARG A 429 5.93 68.20 -105.93
CA ARG A 429 5.12 67.69 -104.80
C ARG A 429 5.36 66.22 -104.48
N ALA A 430 5.57 65.38 -105.49
CA ALA A 430 5.90 63.97 -105.28
C ALA A 430 7.31 63.76 -104.69
N LEU A 431 8.26 64.66 -104.98
CA LEU A 431 9.59 64.63 -104.37
C LEU A 431 9.55 65.12 -102.91
N GLU A 432 8.77 66.15 -102.60
CA GLU A 432 8.50 66.56 -101.21
C GLU A 432 7.78 65.46 -100.42
N GLU A 433 6.76 64.81 -100.98
CA GLU A 433 6.06 63.69 -100.34
C GLU A 433 6.97 62.48 -100.12
N LYS A 434 7.87 62.19 -101.07
CA LYS A 434 8.89 61.16 -100.91
C LYS A 434 9.85 61.49 -99.77
N SER A 435 10.28 62.75 -99.63
CA SER A 435 11.11 63.20 -98.51
C SER A 435 10.40 63.03 -97.17
N VAL A 436 9.11 63.39 -97.08
CA VAL A 436 8.30 63.23 -95.86
C VAL A 436 8.11 61.75 -95.51
N LEU A 437 7.89 60.88 -96.50
CA LEU A 437 7.77 59.44 -96.28
C LEU A 437 9.11 58.79 -95.88
N GLU A 438 10.24 59.23 -96.44
CA GLU A 438 11.57 58.79 -95.99
C GLU A 438 11.87 59.21 -94.55
N ASP A 439 11.45 60.42 -94.15
CA ASP A 439 11.59 60.88 -92.76
C ASP A 439 10.65 60.12 -91.81
N GLN A 440 9.42 59.79 -92.23
CA GLN A 440 8.50 58.95 -91.47
C GLN A 440 9.00 57.50 -91.34
N MET A 441 9.59 56.94 -92.40
CA MET A 441 10.21 55.61 -92.35
C MET A 441 11.39 55.59 -91.38
N LYS A 442 12.28 56.60 -91.42
CA LYS A 442 13.37 56.71 -90.44
C LYS A 442 12.88 56.84 -89.01
N GLN A 443 11.81 57.62 -88.77
CA GLN A 443 11.20 57.73 -87.45
C GLN A 443 10.59 56.39 -86.98
N LEU A 444 9.90 55.67 -87.87
CA LEU A 444 9.35 54.35 -87.55
C LEU A 444 10.45 53.30 -87.29
N GLU A 445 11.53 53.30 -88.07
CA GLU A 445 12.69 52.43 -87.85
C GLU A 445 13.37 52.72 -86.52
N GLN A 446 13.49 54.00 -86.15
CA GLN A 446 14.02 54.41 -84.85
C GLN A 446 13.10 53.97 -83.70
N VAL A 447 11.79 54.20 -83.80
CA VAL A 447 10.81 53.77 -82.78
C VAL A 447 10.77 52.24 -82.65
N MET A 448 10.85 51.50 -83.76
CA MET A 448 10.95 50.04 -83.70
C MET A 448 12.23 49.57 -83.02
N SER A 449 13.37 50.21 -83.29
CA SER A 449 14.65 49.87 -82.65
C SER A 449 14.62 50.13 -81.15
N GLU A 450 14.09 51.29 -80.73
CA GLU A 450 13.90 51.63 -79.32
C GLU A 450 12.90 50.68 -78.61
N SER A 451 11.84 50.27 -79.30
CA SER A 451 10.89 49.28 -78.77
C SER A 451 11.50 47.88 -78.65
N LEU A 452 12.33 47.47 -79.61
CA LEU A 452 13.01 46.17 -79.59
C LEU A 452 14.03 46.10 -78.45
N GLU A 453 14.80 47.17 -78.23
CA GLU A 453 15.75 47.26 -77.12
C GLU A 453 15.04 47.23 -75.75
N LYS A 454 13.91 47.93 -75.60
CA LYS A 454 13.07 47.86 -74.39
C LYS A 454 12.54 46.46 -74.14
N HIS A 455 12.00 45.81 -75.16
CA HIS A 455 11.52 44.43 -75.05
C HIS A 455 12.66 43.46 -74.69
N SER A 456 13.86 43.63 -75.27
CA SER A 456 15.03 42.83 -74.93
C SER A 456 15.47 43.01 -73.47
N HIS A 457 15.39 44.24 -72.94
CA HIS A 457 15.68 44.51 -71.53
C HIS A 457 14.63 43.89 -70.60
N GLU A 458 13.35 44.04 -70.91
CA GLU A 458 12.24 43.44 -70.15
C GLU A 458 12.32 41.91 -70.16
N GLN A 459 12.60 41.31 -71.32
CA GLN A 459 12.78 39.87 -71.45
C GLN A 459 13.96 39.38 -70.61
N SER A 460 15.10 40.10 -70.63
CA SER A 460 16.26 39.77 -69.80
C SER A 460 15.95 39.90 -68.30
N SER A 461 15.23 40.94 -67.88
CA SER A 461 14.78 41.13 -66.50
C SER A 461 13.87 39.99 -66.04
N LEU A 462 12.87 39.64 -66.85
CA LEU A 462 11.94 38.56 -66.55
C LEU A 462 12.66 37.22 -66.45
N THR A 463 13.60 36.92 -67.34
CA THR A 463 14.40 35.68 -67.25
C THR A 463 15.24 35.61 -65.97
N ALA A 464 15.81 36.73 -65.52
CA ALA A 464 16.57 36.78 -64.28
C ALA A 464 15.67 36.53 -63.05
N ASP A 465 14.46 37.08 -63.03
CA ASP A 465 13.52 36.87 -61.93
C ASP A 465 12.95 35.44 -61.93
N LEU A 466 12.72 34.85 -63.12
CA LEU A 466 12.33 33.44 -63.26
C LEU A 466 13.41 32.50 -62.71
N LEU A 467 14.69 32.83 -62.93
CA LEU A 467 15.82 32.05 -62.41
C LEU A 467 15.88 32.14 -60.87
N LYS A 468 15.76 33.34 -60.29
CA LYS A 468 15.68 33.51 -58.82
C LYS A 468 14.51 32.75 -58.20
N LEU A 469 13.34 32.78 -58.83
CA LEU A 469 12.18 32.03 -58.38
C LEU A 469 12.43 30.52 -58.44
N SER A 470 13.08 30.02 -59.49
CA SER A 470 13.42 28.60 -59.61
C SER A 470 14.40 28.13 -58.52
N GLU A 471 15.41 28.96 -58.19
CA GLU A 471 16.37 28.68 -57.12
C GLU A 471 15.69 28.70 -55.74
N ALA A 472 14.79 29.65 -55.51
CA ALA A 472 13.99 29.71 -54.29
C ALA A 472 13.08 28.49 -54.16
N ASN A 473 12.47 28.03 -55.26
CA ASN A 473 11.60 26.86 -55.25
C ASN A 473 12.39 25.57 -54.93
N ALA A 474 13.56 25.40 -55.54
CA ALA A 474 14.45 24.28 -55.23
C ALA A 474 14.92 24.30 -53.76
N SER A 475 15.20 25.48 -53.21
CA SER A 475 15.55 25.65 -51.79
C SER A 475 14.40 25.26 -50.85
N LEU A 476 13.16 25.68 -51.18
CA LEU A 476 11.98 25.31 -50.40
C LEU A 476 11.67 23.82 -50.49
N GLU A 477 11.83 23.20 -51.66
CA GLU A 477 11.62 21.77 -51.85
C GLU A 477 12.62 20.92 -51.06
N ASN A 478 13.90 21.33 -51.05
CA ASN A 478 14.91 20.70 -50.19
C ASN A 478 14.55 20.81 -48.70
N LYS A 479 14.12 21.99 -48.24
CA LYS A 479 13.65 22.21 -46.85
C LYS A 479 12.41 21.37 -46.53
N LEU A 480 11.46 21.27 -47.46
CA LEU A 480 10.28 20.45 -47.31
C LEU A 480 10.65 18.97 -47.14
N SER A 481 11.61 18.47 -47.95
CA SER A 481 12.10 17.10 -47.84
C SER A 481 12.82 16.84 -46.51
N ALA A 482 13.60 17.81 -46.03
CA ALA A 482 14.31 17.71 -44.76
C ALA A 482 13.32 17.65 -43.58
N VAL A 483 12.31 18.53 -43.57
CA VAL A 483 11.25 18.53 -42.54
C VAL A 483 10.42 17.25 -42.62
N ALA A 484 10.14 16.73 -43.82
CA ALA A 484 9.44 15.45 -43.97
C ALA A 484 10.25 14.28 -43.38
N ALA A 485 11.57 14.26 -43.59
CA ALA A 485 12.46 13.26 -43.01
C ALA A 485 12.54 13.38 -41.47
N GLU A 486 12.64 14.61 -40.93
CA GLU A 486 12.61 14.86 -39.49
C GLU A 486 11.29 14.40 -38.86
N LEU A 487 10.15 14.70 -39.48
CA LEU A 487 8.84 14.22 -39.02
C LEU A 487 8.79 12.70 -39.01
N MET A 488 9.25 12.04 -40.07
CA MET A 488 9.25 10.58 -40.16
C MET A 488 10.11 9.94 -39.07
N GLN A 489 11.27 10.53 -38.76
CA GLN A 489 12.12 10.09 -37.66
C GLN A 489 11.44 10.27 -36.29
N VAL A 490 10.82 11.42 -36.03
CA VAL A 490 10.11 11.67 -34.77
C VAL A 490 8.94 10.71 -34.59
N TYR A 491 8.22 10.36 -35.66
CA TYR A 491 7.17 9.35 -35.58
C TYR A 491 7.72 7.97 -35.23
N ALA A 492 8.84 7.56 -35.83
CA ALA A 492 9.49 6.28 -35.52
C ALA A 492 10.00 6.24 -34.07
N ASP A 493 10.68 7.29 -33.61
CA ASP A 493 11.20 7.39 -32.25
C ASP A 493 10.04 7.36 -31.22
N LYS A 494 8.94 8.04 -31.52
CA LYS A 494 7.74 8.06 -30.66
C LYS A 494 7.04 6.70 -30.61
N GLU A 495 7.04 5.95 -31.70
CA GLU A 495 6.47 4.59 -31.73
C GLU A 495 7.33 3.61 -30.92
N GLU A 496 8.66 3.72 -31.00
CA GLU A 496 9.59 2.95 -30.17
C GLU A 496 9.44 3.28 -28.67
N GLU A 497 9.36 4.58 -28.32
CA GLU A 497 9.14 5.02 -26.95
C GLU A 497 7.79 4.53 -26.41
N SER A 498 6.73 4.56 -27.24
CA SER A 498 5.41 4.04 -26.87
C SER A 498 5.45 2.54 -26.56
N LEU A 499 6.13 1.75 -27.40
CA LEU A 499 6.30 0.31 -27.17
C LEU A 499 7.11 0.02 -25.90
N GLU A 500 8.15 0.80 -25.63
CA GLU A 500 8.95 0.63 -24.41
C GLU A 500 8.17 1.01 -23.15
N ASN A 501 7.37 2.07 -23.21
CA ASN A 501 6.47 2.47 -22.13
C ASN A 501 5.40 1.40 -21.89
N GLU A 502 4.83 0.81 -22.95
CA GLU A 502 3.87 -0.28 -22.83
C GLU A 502 4.47 -1.52 -22.14
N LYS A 503 5.71 -1.89 -22.46
CA LYS A 503 6.43 -2.96 -21.75
C LYS A 503 6.62 -2.63 -20.27
N ARG A 504 7.04 -1.40 -19.93
CA ARG A 504 7.21 -0.97 -18.54
C ARG A 504 5.90 -1.03 -17.76
N ILE A 505 4.80 -0.58 -18.37
CA ILE A 505 3.46 -0.68 -17.79
C ILE A 505 3.08 -2.15 -17.57
N SER A 506 3.36 -3.03 -18.53
CA SER A 506 3.10 -4.47 -18.37
C SER A 506 3.87 -5.08 -17.21
N VAL A 507 5.14 -4.71 -17.02
CA VAL A 507 5.96 -5.19 -15.88
C VAL A 507 5.40 -4.67 -14.56
N LEU A 508 5.11 -3.37 -14.47
CA LEU A 508 4.52 -2.77 -13.26
C LEU A 508 3.17 -3.40 -12.89
N ASN A 509 2.33 -3.69 -13.88
CA ASN A 509 1.05 -4.37 -13.64
C ASN A 509 1.24 -5.78 -13.10
N GLN A 510 2.27 -6.48 -13.57
CA GLN A 510 2.62 -7.80 -13.05
C GLN A 510 3.09 -7.71 -11.59
N ASP A 511 3.97 -6.75 -11.28
CA ASP A 511 4.44 -6.52 -9.91
C ASP A 511 3.30 -6.14 -8.95
N ILE A 512 2.36 -5.31 -9.39
CA ILE A 512 1.14 -4.96 -8.64
C ILE A 512 0.30 -6.23 -8.38
N ALA A 513 0.15 -7.10 -9.36
CA ALA A 513 -0.59 -8.36 -9.19
C ALA A 513 0.12 -9.30 -8.20
N ASP A 514 1.45 -9.36 -8.24
CA ASP A 514 2.26 -10.13 -7.29
C ASP A 514 2.14 -9.59 -5.85
N LEU A 515 2.21 -8.27 -5.68
CA LEU A 515 2.03 -7.62 -4.37
C LEU A 515 0.62 -7.82 -3.82
N ARG A 516 -0.41 -7.73 -4.66
CA ARG A 516 -1.80 -8.03 -4.25
C ARG A 516 -1.95 -9.46 -3.75
N ARG A 517 -1.35 -10.44 -4.44
CA ARG A 517 -1.35 -11.84 -3.98
C ARG A 517 -0.66 -12.01 -2.63
N LYS A 518 0.50 -11.36 -2.42
CA LYS A 518 1.20 -11.41 -1.13
C LYS A 518 0.37 -10.77 -0.02
N LEU A 519 -0.30 -9.65 -0.30
CA LEU A 519 -1.14 -8.97 0.69
C LEU A 519 -2.32 -9.85 1.08
N GLU A 520 -2.96 -10.53 0.13
CA GLU A 520 -4.03 -11.49 0.40
C GLU A 520 -3.55 -12.65 1.27
N LEU A 521 -2.36 -13.20 0.97
CA LEU A 521 -1.77 -14.29 1.75
C LEU A 521 -1.45 -13.83 3.18
N LEU A 522 -0.78 -12.70 3.35
CA LEU A 522 -0.50 -12.12 4.68
C LEU A 522 -1.79 -11.78 5.44
N SER A 523 -2.85 -11.37 4.75
CA SER A 523 -4.16 -11.14 5.37
C SER A 523 -4.77 -12.44 5.88
N SER A 524 -4.60 -13.55 5.13
CA SER A 524 -5.06 -14.87 5.56
C SER A 524 -4.26 -15.40 6.75
N GLU A 525 -2.93 -15.25 6.73
CA GLU A 525 -2.06 -15.62 7.86
C GLU A 525 -2.41 -14.80 9.11
N LYS A 526 -2.63 -13.49 8.96
CA LYS A 526 -3.09 -12.65 10.05
C LYS A 526 -4.40 -13.17 10.66
N ALA A 527 -5.38 -13.53 9.84
CA ALA A 527 -6.64 -14.08 10.32
C ALA A 527 -6.43 -15.39 11.11
N THR A 528 -5.53 -16.27 10.66
CA THR A 528 -5.21 -17.50 11.41
C THR A 528 -4.53 -17.22 12.74
N VAL A 529 -3.62 -16.25 12.80
CA VAL A 529 -2.95 -15.85 14.05
C VAL A 529 -3.96 -15.19 14.99
N ASP A 530 -4.88 -14.36 14.49
CA ASP A 530 -5.94 -13.76 15.28
C ASP A 530 -6.88 -14.83 15.89
N ASP A 531 -7.20 -15.88 15.13
CA ASP A 531 -7.97 -17.04 15.62
C ASP A 531 -7.22 -17.82 16.71
N GLU A 532 -5.91 -18.06 16.53
CA GLU A 532 -5.07 -18.70 17.54
C GLU A 532 -4.94 -17.87 18.82
N LEU A 533 -4.77 -16.55 18.69
CA LEU A 533 -4.76 -15.63 19.82
C LEU A 533 -6.09 -15.63 20.56
N ALA A 534 -7.21 -15.60 19.85
CA ALA A 534 -8.54 -15.70 20.46
C ALA A 534 -8.72 -17.02 21.23
N LYS A 535 -8.24 -18.13 20.66
CA LYS A 535 -8.25 -19.43 21.33
C LYS A 535 -7.39 -19.44 22.59
N LEU A 536 -6.14 -18.95 22.52
CA LEU A 536 -5.24 -18.87 23.67
C LEU A 536 -5.79 -17.95 24.77
N LEU A 537 -6.41 -16.82 24.41
CA LEU A 537 -7.08 -15.94 25.36
C LEU A 537 -8.25 -16.64 26.07
N ALA A 538 -9.09 -17.38 25.33
CA ALA A 538 -10.14 -18.20 25.94
C ALA A 538 -9.55 -19.25 26.90
N ASP A 539 -8.47 -19.89 26.51
CA ASP A 539 -7.73 -20.86 27.32
C ASP A 539 -7.11 -20.26 28.60
N ILE A 540 -6.63 -19.01 28.55
CA ILE A 540 -6.11 -18.29 29.73
C ILE A 540 -7.27 -17.91 30.64
N THR A 541 -8.33 -17.31 30.11
CA THR A 541 -9.49 -16.90 30.92
C THR A 541 -10.15 -18.07 31.66
N THR A 542 -10.22 -19.26 31.04
CA THR A 542 -10.71 -20.46 31.71
C THR A 542 -9.78 -20.96 32.82
N ARG A 543 -8.47 -20.84 32.64
CA ARG A 543 -7.48 -21.17 33.69
C ARG A 543 -7.52 -20.18 34.84
N ASP A 544 -7.68 -18.90 34.56
CA ASP A 544 -7.82 -17.85 35.58
C ASP A 544 -9.08 -18.05 36.41
N GLU A 545 -10.21 -18.38 35.79
CA GLU A 545 -11.44 -18.71 36.52
C GLU A 545 -11.26 -19.94 37.42
N LYS A 546 -10.55 -20.96 36.95
CA LYS A 546 -10.21 -22.14 37.77
C LYS A 546 -9.27 -21.79 38.93
N MET A 547 -8.29 -20.92 38.70
CA MET A 547 -7.36 -20.45 39.72
C MET A 547 -8.12 -19.69 40.81
N LYS A 548 -9.03 -18.79 40.41
CA LYS A 548 -9.91 -18.07 41.33
C LYS A 548 -10.76 -19.04 42.16
N GLN A 549 -11.34 -20.07 41.55
CA GLN A 549 -12.07 -21.12 42.29
C GLN A 549 -11.19 -21.84 43.31
N MET A 550 -9.94 -22.15 42.95
CA MET A 550 -8.98 -22.77 43.88
C MET A 550 -8.61 -21.82 45.04
N ASP A 551 -8.42 -20.54 44.77
CA ASP A 551 -8.14 -19.53 45.80
C ASP A 551 -9.34 -19.35 46.75
N ASP A 552 -10.56 -19.35 46.23
CA ASP A 552 -11.78 -19.33 47.03
C ASP A 552 -11.87 -20.58 47.94
N HIS A 553 -11.52 -21.76 47.43
CA HIS A 553 -11.45 -22.97 48.25
C HIS A 553 -10.34 -22.90 49.31
N LEU A 554 -9.16 -22.37 48.96
CA LEU A 554 -8.05 -22.24 49.90
C LEU A 554 -8.40 -21.28 51.04
N THR A 555 -9.00 -20.12 50.71
CA THR A 555 -9.44 -19.14 51.71
C THR A 555 -10.54 -19.71 52.60
N GLN A 556 -11.48 -20.50 52.05
CA GLN A 556 -12.47 -21.22 52.84
C GLN A 556 -11.81 -22.21 53.82
N LEU A 557 -10.85 -23.01 53.35
CA LEU A 557 -10.15 -23.97 54.19
C LEU A 557 -9.35 -23.29 55.31
N GLN A 558 -8.70 -22.17 54.98
CA GLN A 558 -8.00 -21.33 55.97
C GLN A 558 -8.96 -20.78 57.03
N PHE A 559 -10.15 -20.34 56.63
CA PHE A 559 -11.19 -19.89 57.57
C PHE A 559 -11.67 -21.03 58.48
N GLU A 560 -11.90 -22.22 57.94
CA GLU A 560 -12.28 -23.40 58.72
C GLU A 560 -11.17 -23.82 59.71
N HIS A 561 -9.91 -23.81 59.28
CA HIS A 561 -8.77 -24.05 60.17
C HIS A 561 -8.67 -23.00 61.28
N ALA A 562 -8.82 -21.72 60.97
CA ALA A 562 -8.80 -20.65 61.97
C ALA A 562 -9.92 -20.82 63.00
N LYS A 563 -11.13 -21.21 62.56
CA LYS A 563 -12.26 -21.50 63.45
C LYS A 563 -11.97 -22.69 64.36
N LEU A 564 -11.46 -23.79 63.80
CA LEU A 564 -11.15 -25.00 64.56
C LEU A 564 -10.01 -24.77 65.56
N MET A 565 -9.02 -23.94 65.21
CA MET A 565 -7.98 -23.50 66.14
C MET A 565 -8.56 -22.67 67.30
N ALA A 566 -9.50 -21.76 67.03
CA ALA A 566 -10.17 -21.01 68.10
C ALA A 566 -10.98 -21.93 69.03
N GLU A 567 -11.69 -22.92 68.48
CA GLU A 567 -12.40 -23.95 69.26
C GLU A 567 -11.42 -24.80 70.08
N PHE A 568 -10.31 -25.24 69.48
CA PHE A 568 -9.25 -25.96 70.18
C PHE A 568 -8.67 -25.14 71.34
N ASP A 569 -8.34 -23.86 71.13
CA ASP A 569 -7.81 -22.99 72.19
C ASP A 569 -8.82 -22.80 73.33
N THR A 570 -10.12 -22.72 73.03
CA THR A 570 -11.16 -22.66 74.07
C THR A 570 -11.25 -23.95 74.86
N ALA A 571 -11.18 -25.10 74.20
CA ALA A 571 -11.15 -26.40 74.85
C ALA A 571 -9.89 -26.57 75.69
N HIS A 572 -8.73 -26.15 75.18
CA HIS A 572 -7.46 -26.22 75.89
C HIS A 572 -7.43 -25.33 77.14
N ARG A 573 -8.02 -24.13 77.06
CA ARG A 573 -8.23 -23.27 78.25
C ARG A 573 -9.11 -23.97 79.29
N SER A 574 -10.25 -24.54 78.88
CA SER A 574 -11.13 -25.28 79.81
C SER A 574 -10.46 -26.52 80.42
N LEU A 575 -9.63 -27.24 79.66
CA LEU A 575 -8.85 -28.38 80.16
C LEU A 575 -7.77 -27.92 81.16
N SER A 576 -7.14 -26.77 80.92
CA SER A 576 -6.17 -26.19 81.84
C SER A 576 -6.82 -25.78 83.16
N GLU A 577 -8.00 -25.15 83.11
CA GLU A 577 -8.81 -24.82 84.29
C GLU A 577 -9.25 -26.07 85.07
N LEU A 578 -9.70 -27.12 84.37
CA LEU A 578 -10.03 -28.39 85.01
C LEU A 578 -8.80 -29.05 85.64
N ARG A 579 -7.63 -28.99 84.97
CA ARG A 579 -6.38 -29.52 85.52
C ARG A 579 -5.98 -28.77 86.80
N THR A 580 -6.13 -27.44 86.85
CA THR A 580 -5.86 -26.67 88.08
C THR A 580 -6.84 -27.05 89.19
N GLN A 581 -8.14 -27.22 88.89
CA GLN A 581 -9.12 -27.67 89.89
C GLN A 581 -8.83 -29.08 90.41
N VAL A 582 -8.41 -30.01 89.53
CA VAL A 582 -8.01 -31.35 89.95
C VAL A 582 -6.79 -31.29 90.88
N SER A 583 -5.78 -30.48 90.55
CA SER A 583 -4.61 -30.28 91.41
C SER A 583 -4.99 -29.72 92.79
N GLU A 584 -5.88 -28.73 92.84
CA GLU A 584 -6.38 -28.16 94.10
C GLU A 584 -7.13 -29.20 94.95
N LEU A 585 -7.98 -30.02 94.31
CA LEU A 585 -8.69 -31.10 94.98
C LEU A 585 -7.74 -32.21 95.45
N GLU A 586 -6.72 -32.56 94.68
CA GLU A 586 -5.69 -33.52 95.06
C GLU A 586 -4.92 -33.03 96.30
N GLU A 587 -4.52 -31.75 96.33
CA GLU A 587 -3.90 -31.15 97.51
C GLU A 587 -4.83 -31.19 98.73
N GLU A 588 -6.12 -30.89 98.56
CA GLU A 588 -7.09 -30.93 99.65
C GLU A 588 -7.33 -32.34 100.17
N VAL A 589 -7.39 -33.34 99.27
CA VAL A 589 -7.46 -34.76 99.65
C VAL A 589 -6.21 -35.16 100.43
N GLU A 590 -5.02 -34.71 100.03
CA GLU A 590 -3.79 -35.02 100.75
C GLU A 590 -3.74 -34.37 102.13
N LYS A 591 -4.18 -33.11 102.26
CA LYS A 591 -4.39 -32.45 103.56
C LYS A 591 -5.37 -33.25 104.44
N GLN A 592 -6.49 -33.70 103.88
CA GLN A 592 -7.46 -34.52 104.62
C GLN A 592 -6.85 -35.85 105.09
N LYS A 593 -6.09 -36.56 104.24
CA LYS A 593 -5.38 -37.79 104.64
C LYS A 593 -4.39 -37.54 105.78
N LEU A 594 -3.68 -36.42 105.74
CA LEU A 594 -2.74 -36.02 106.80
C LEU A 594 -3.47 -35.80 108.13
N VAL A 595 -4.56 -35.02 108.13
CA VAL A 595 -5.40 -34.79 109.33
C VAL A 595 -5.97 -36.11 109.88
N ILE A 596 -6.43 -37.01 109.02
CA ILE A 596 -6.92 -38.34 109.44
C ILE A 596 -5.79 -39.15 110.08
N SER A 597 -4.59 -39.11 109.50
CA SER A 597 -3.41 -39.84 110.01
C SER A 597 -2.93 -39.30 111.35
N GLU A 598 -2.89 -37.97 111.53
CA GLU A 598 -2.60 -37.31 112.80
C GLU A 598 -3.65 -37.65 113.87
N SER A 599 -4.94 -37.63 113.52
CA SER A 599 -6.02 -38.04 114.43
C SER A 599 -5.89 -39.52 114.81
N ALA A 600 -5.56 -40.38 113.84
CA ALA A 600 -5.32 -41.79 114.10
C ALA A 600 -4.10 -42.02 114.99
N GLU A 601 -3.02 -41.24 114.82
CA GLU A 601 -1.84 -41.28 115.70
C GLU A 601 -2.16 -40.75 117.09
N GLY A 602 -2.93 -39.67 117.21
CA GLY A 602 -3.42 -39.17 118.49
C GLY A 602 -4.27 -40.21 119.23
N LYS A 603 -5.13 -40.95 118.51
CA LYS A 603 -5.86 -42.11 119.06
C LYS A 603 -4.91 -43.23 119.49
N ARG A 604 -3.89 -43.56 118.68
CA ARG A 604 -2.87 -44.57 119.04
C ARG A 604 -2.06 -44.15 120.27
N GLU A 605 -1.67 -42.89 120.37
CA GLU A 605 -0.97 -42.33 121.53
C GLU A 605 -1.86 -42.35 122.78
N ALA A 606 -3.13 -41.98 122.67
CA ALA A 606 -4.07 -42.09 123.78
C ALA A 606 -4.20 -43.55 124.28
N ILE A 607 -4.24 -44.52 123.36
CA ILE A 607 -4.20 -45.95 123.71
C ILE A 607 -2.87 -46.31 124.40
N ARG A 608 -1.73 -45.84 123.89
CA ARG A 608 -0.40 -46.07 124.51
C ARG A 608 -0.34 -45.52 125.94
N GLN A 609 -0.79 -44.28 126.16
CA GLN A 609 -0.88 -43.66 127.48
C GLN A 609 -1.79 -44.45 128.43
N LEU A 610 -2.94 -44.92 127.93
CA LEU A 610 -3.87 -45.73 128.71
C LEU A 610 -3.23 -47.08 129.09
N CYS A 611 -2.58 -47.77 128.16
CA CYS A 611 -1.83 -48.99 128.44
C CYS A 611 -0.74 -48.77 129.49
N PHE A 612 0.03 -47.67 129.41
CA PHE A 612 1.04 -47.32 130.40
C PHE A 612 0.42 -47.08 131.79
N SER A 613 -0.71 -46.36 131.87
CA SER A 613 -1.42 -46.15 133.13
C SER A 613 -1.90 -47.47 133.74
N ILE A 614 -2.43 -48.39 132.92
CA ILE A 614 -2.87 -49.71 133.35
C ILE A 614 -1.67 -50.52 133.89
N GLU A 615 -0.54 -50.51 133.20
CA GLU A 615 0.66 -51.23 133.64
C GLU A 615 1.24 -50.65 134.94
N HIS A 616 1.19 -49.32 135.10
CA HIS A 616 1.55 -48.65 136.35
C HIS A 616 0.63 -49.09 137.50
N TYR A 617 -0.69 -49.09 137.30
CA TYR A 617 -1.63 -49.58 138.32
C TYR A 617 -1.46 -51.07 138.59
N ARG A 618 -1.15 -51.87 137.58
CA ARG A 618 -0.87 -53.31 137.70
C ARG A 618 0.40 -53.56 138.50
N SER A 619 1.45 -52.78 138.25
CA SER A 619 2.73 -52.82 138.98
C SER A 619 2.53 -52.40 140.44
N GLY A 620 1.84 -51.27 140.69
CA GLY A 620 1.48 -50.85 142.05
C GLY A 620 0.60 -51.86 142.78
N TYR A 621 -0.34 -52.52 142.09
CA TYR A 621 -1.12 -53.62 142.66
C TYR A 621 -0.24 -54.82 143.00
N GLN A 622 0.72 -55.19 142.15
CA GLN A 622 1.68 -56.26 142.42
C GLN A 622 2.58 -55.94 143.62
N GLU A 623 3.06 -54.71 143.76
CA GLU A 623 3.81 -54.24 144.92
C GLU A 623 2.97 -54.32 146.21
N LEU A 624 1.71 -53.85 146.17
CA LEU A 624 0.76 -54.04 147.27
C LEU A 624 0.54 -55.52 147.60
N ARG A 625 0.49 -56.38 146.58
CA ARG A 625 0.36 -57.84 146.75
C ARG A 625 1.60 -58.46 147.38
N GLN A 626 2.80 -58.00 147.04
CA GLN A 626 4.07 -58.43 147.64
C GLN A 626 4.19 -57.96 149.09
N LEU A 627 3.79 -56.71 149.40
CA LEU A 627 3.72 -56.20 150.77
C LEU A 627 2.74 -57.00 151.65
N LEU A 628 1.62 -57.45 151.08
CA LEU A 628 0.64 -58.30 151.77
C LEU A 628 1.07 -59.78 151.88
N GLN A 629 1.98 -60.27 151.03
CA GLN A 629 2.58 -61.62 151.14
C GLN A 629 3.74 -61.69 152.15
N GLY A 630 4.22 -60.57 152.67
CA GLY A 630 5.26 -60.49 153.72
C GLY A 630 4.80 -60.78 155.15
N HIS A 631 3.51 -61.07 155.40
CA HIS A 631 3.00 -61.39 156.73
C HIS A 631 2.09 -62.63 156.74
N ARG A 632 2.69 -63.82 156.86
CA ARG A 632 2.24 -64.91 157.76
C ARG A 632 3.35 -65.96 158.00
N PRO A 633 3.40 -66.59 159.19
CA PRO A 633 4.62 -67.03 159.86
C PRO A 633 5.00 -68.49 159.58
N VAL A 634 6.32 -68.74 159.57
CA VAL A 634 6.95 -70.06 159.60
C VAL A 634 6.92 -70.61 161.03
N VAL A 635 6.44 -71.85 161.18
CA VAL A 635 6.83 -72.76 162.26
C VAL A 635 7.88 -73.72 161.70
N MET A 636 9.07 -73.88 162.28
CA MET A 636 9.98 -72.97 163.01
C MET A 636 11.30 -73.76 163.23
N ALA A 637 12.45 -73.17 162.85
CA ALA A 637 13.87 -73.58 163.01
C ALA A 637 14.60 -73.43 161.66
N THR A 638 15.70 -72.68 161.52
CA THR A 638 16.55 -71.93 162.47
C THR A 638 16.68 -70.48 162.05
#